data_AF-A0A5J5IJV8-F1
#
_entry.id   AF-A0A5J5IJV8-F1
#
_cell.length_a   1.000
_cell.length_b   1.000
_cell.length_c   1.000
_cell.angle_alpha   90.00
_cell.angle_beta   90.00
_cell.angle_gamma   90.00
#
_symmetry.space_group_name_H-M   'P 1'
#
loop_
_entity.id
_entity.type
_entity.pdbx_description
1 polymer ?
#
loop_
_entity_poly.entity_id
_entity_poly.type
_entity_poly.pdbx_seq_one_letter_code
_entity_poly.pdbx_strand_id
1 'polypeptide(L)'
;MVQINHDVNGNDVLKMSVADDIELNGDINSNSDVKLVSETGMVTLDKDINSQAHLLAIGLGDVHFEGEFNSESSSKLESKTGSVFIGKSGDQKNGNNDAGLSIIAWKDVTFFHTDLNGNFDLHVTAKTGAVNFKGDINSNAKMYVIASGDIVIDGDINSNVSVELISTQGSVTITGHINSNPDVRLTAATDIRIGKEIDGDLSVVARCEGFLSIGGNINNHAYVEGRAIGGITVQGNISDHSTVKLSVGNGTIMVAGQLDNNSSLTFWPTGSLTLTGGGNASANQWVQEFSSSLAPGKTGSWWNNWLWSYGFVSDGILKPKTYQELVALVKSLAIEREVRIKAAGGGWSFSDVALPQDNIDSVNNVSIFKRGRNGTANLRYILRGVNDKNNPMDVYPFQVAKSLEHSSNYDDVALQNNITSGIDLKSDEPRFKLIDTRNICSSLQCQLKNKVVIHRLPLTVSHRYWVEAGITITDLSNLLDHNLPRLAIEATGGSPGATLAGTISTATHGGEFKKPLMIDRILAVHLIGPGGVEWWIEGSNNVIAKADLQGIYPNISDANFVSSALWSDPNITADDFLKAVVTSMGTMGIIYSVVLEVVPQFSIQQVTFKHADWDSMLSKAGVAKSDLLARVATANMTLLNFLKDGSLNGTGISANDNQYVDLAINPLSKSCWIVNRRFVPGIIDDSKENDLISGYLNSVTSKMTESADVDGVLYSPVLGRFLDFLSIPRDSLGEAFGAGNISNFLRGISNSSNLLSSLLALTQIKAMWNAANDPDPRRGHQFLSDILEGVLDALQNTYEEPKAAISGVSFKVGAIGWPSTGISGRGFEIALSPDIAFSFVNDMLGFIDQQASGNKVFLGYISIRLCPKTLTVMGMQQFGDNSVMIEVVAHRTQEANDIFDGLIGFIKGWPGFIKGQFPPFHWGLETETIDASYLDMTPFAGKYNATMSRIDVFRYVKKLILSGNLPIFDNNFVARMGFQ
;
A
#
# COMPACT_ATOMS: atom_id res chain seq x y z
N MET A 1 -31.22 -16.91 28.61
CA MET A 1 -29.89 -17.18 29.16
C MET A 1 -29.62 -18.68 29.21
N VAL A 2 -28.46 -19.11 28.75
CA VAL A 2 -27.96 -20.50 28.80
C VAL A 2 -26.88 -20.58 29.87
N GLN A 3 -27.08 -21.40 30.90
CA GLN A 3 -26.14 -21.58 32.01
C GLN A 3 -25.40 -22.91 31.92
N ILE A 4 -24.07 -22.87 32.08
CA ILE A 4 -23.19 -24.02 32.14
C ILE A 4 -22.58 -24.08 33.54
N ASN A 5 -23.15 -24.92 34.40
CA ASN A 5 -22.84 -24.96 35.84
C ASN A 5 -21.89 -26.11 36.24
N HIS A 6 -20.99 -26.51 35.35
CA HIS A 6 -19.99 -27.55 35.62
C HIS A 6 -18.65 -27.21 34.95
N ASP A 7 -17.56 -27.73 35.49
CA ASP A 7 -16.21 -27.54 34.96
C ASP A 7 -16.04 -28.25 33.62
N VAL A 8 -15.23 -27.66 32.74
CA VAL A 8 -14.80 -28.24 31.47
C VAL A 8 -13.39 -28.81 31.65
N ASN A 9 -13.25 -30.14 31.54
CA ASN A 9 -12.01 -30.85 31.87
C ASN A 9 -11.64 -31.88 30.79
N GLY A 10 -10.37 -32.32 30.74
CA GLY A 10 -9.97 -33.58 30.07
C GLY A 10 -9.71 -33.52 28.56
N ASN A 11 -9.23 -32.39 28.03
CA ASN A 11 -9.15 -32.11 26.57
C ASN A 11 -10.52 -32.02 25.88
N ASP A 12 -11.57 -31.65 26.61
CA ASP A 12 -12.91 -31.51 26.05
C ASP A 12 -12.98 -30.31 25.08
N VAL A 13 -13.82 -30.44 24.04
CA VAL A 13 -14.12 -29.38 23.08
C VAL A 13 -15.57 -28.95 23.23
N LEU A 14 -15.79 -27.76 23.79
CA LEU A 14 -17.13 -27.18 23.95
C LEU A 14 -17.32 -26.06 22.93
N LYS A 15 -18.28 -26.22 22.00
CA LYS A 15 -18.62 -25.18 21.01
C LYS A 15 -20.11 -24.88 21.08
N MET A 16 -20.45 -23.63 21.41
CA MET A 16 -21.83 -23.18 21.59
C MET A 16 -22.06 -21.84 20.87
N SER A 17 -23.17 -21.76 20.12
CA SER A 17 -23.68 -20.52 19.51
C SER A 17 -25.17 -20.42 19.82
N VAL A 18 -25.61 -19.34 20.48
CA VAL A 18 -27.02 -19.14 20.86
C VAL A 18 -27.46 -17.69 20.69
N ALA A 19 -28.73 -17.47 20.39
CA ALA A 19 -29.36 -16.14 20.31
C ALA A 19 -29.92 -15.70 21.67
N ASP A 20 -29.10 -15.78 22.72
CA ASP A 20 -29.43 -15.42 24.10
C ASP A 20 -28.14 -15.25 24.93
N ASP A 21 -28.22 -14.76 26.16
CA ASP A 21 -27.06 -14.62 27.06
C ASP A 21 -26.44 -15.99 27.39
N ILE A 22 -25.11 -16.05 27.53
CA ILE A 22 -24.38 -17.25 27.96
C ILE A 22 -23.70 -16.97 29.30
N GLU A 23 -23.84 -17.90 30.24
CA GLU A 23 -23.17 -17.86 31.54
C GLU A 23 -22.44 -19.20 31.78
N LEU A 24 -21.15 -19.16 32.06
CA LEU A 24 -20.33 -20.33 32.40
C LEU A 24 -19.76 -20.16 33.82
N ASN A 25 -20.22 -21.05 34.71
CA ASN A 25 -19.97 -21.01 36.16
C ASN A 25 -19.03 -22.11 36.65
N GLY A 26 -18.31 -22.79 35.75
CA GLY A 26 -17.33 -23.83 36.05
C GLY A 26 -15.93 -23.47 35.52
N ASP A 27 -14.89 -24.05 36.12
CA ASP A 27 -13.51 -23.84 35.69
C ASP A 27 -13.25 -24.47 34.31
N ILE A 28 -12.31 -23.89 33.54
CA ILE A 28 -11.84 -24.47 32.28
C ILE A 28 -10.40 -24.97 32.49
N ASN A 29 -10.21 -26.29 32.44
CA ASN A 29 -8.92 -26.91 32.77
C ASN A 29 -8.44 -27.90 31.70
N SER A 30 -7.19 -28.34 31.85
CA SER A 30 -6.61 -29.53 31.22
C SER A 30 -6.69 -29.54 29.68
N ASN A 31 -6.08 -28.55 29.00
CA ASN A 31 -6.01 -28.45 27.54
C ASN A 31 -7.38 -28.40 26.81
N SER A 32 -8.45 -28.00 27.50
CA SER A 32 -9.79 -27.92 26.90
C SER A 32 -9.91 -26.74 25.93
N ASP A 33 -10.73 -26.87 24.88
CA ASP A 33 -11.00 -25.82 23.88
C ASP A 33 -12.48 -25.40 23.93
N VAL A 34 -12.74 -24.20 24.46
CA VAL A 34 -14.07 -23.66 24.68
C VAL A 34 -14.34 -22.49 23.75
N LYS A 35 -15.42 -22.58 22.95
CA LYS A 35 -15.94 -21.50 22.12
C LYS A 35 -17.38 -21.20 22.47
N LEU A 36 -17.64 -19.98 22.96
CA LEU A 36 -18.96 -19.47 23.30
C LEU A 36 -19.28 -18.27 22.40
N VAL A 37 -20.42 -18.31 21.72
CA VAL A 37 -20.91 -17.23 20.86
C VAL A 37 -22.34 -16.87 21.23
N SER A 38 -22.55 -15.70 21.82
CA SER A 38 -23.89 -15.12 21.96
C SER A 38 -24.17 -14.19 20.77
N GLU A 39 -25.15 -14.56 19.95
CA GLU A 39 -25.50 -13.84 18.72
C GLU A 39 -26.28 -12.55 18.98
N THR A 40 -26.93 -12.44 20.15
CA THR A 40 -27.78 -11.29 20.49
C THR A 40 -27.54 -10.74 21.89
N GLY A 41 -26.84 -11.47 22.76
CA GLY A 41 -26.72 -11.18 24.19
C GLY A 41 -25.27 -11.04 24.67
N MET A 42 -25.10 -11.11 25.99
CA MET A 42 -23.81 -11.03 26.67
C MET A 42 -23.20 -12.41 26.96
N VAL A 43 -21.92 -12.43 27.31
CA VAL A 43 -21.23 -13.64 27.80
C VAL A 43 -20.61 -13.37 29.17
N THR A 44 -20.93 -14.19 30.16
CA THR A 44 -20.41 -14.11 31.52
C THR A 44 -19.66 -15.40 31.89
N LEU A 45 -18.49 -15.25 32.51
CA LEU A 45 -17.57 -16.32 32.88
C LEU A 45 -17.08 -16.08 34.32
N ASP A 46 -17.47 -16.93 35.27
CA ASP A 46 -17.29 -16.64 36.70
C ASP A 46 -16.05 -17.30 37.33
N LYS A 47 -15.31 -18.09 36.55
CA LYS A 47 -14.37 -19.11 37.03
C LYS A 47 -13.06 -19.16 36.24
N ASP A 48 -12.09 -19.89 36.79
CA ASP A 48 -10.69 -19.80 36.39
C ASP A 48 -10.40 -20.59 35.11
N ILE A 49 -9.37 -20.16 34.38
CA ILE A 49 -8.86 -20.84 33.19
C ILE A 49 -7.43 -21.28 33.47
N ASN A 50 -7.22 -22.59 33.50
CA ASN A 50 -5.97 -23.20 33.95
C ASN A 50 -5.44 -24.23 32.97
N SER A 51 -4.18 -24.64 33.18
CA SER A 51 -3.55 -25.82 32.58
C SER A 51 -3.68 -25.89 31.05
N GLN A 52 -3.12 -24.89 30.35
CA GLN A 52 -3.06 -24.82 28.88
C GLN A 52 -4.44 -24.81 28.17
N ALA A 53 -5.53 -24.47 28.89
CA ALA A 53 -6.85 -24.34 28.30
C ALA A 53 -6.98 -23.15 27.34
N HIS A 54 -7.89 -23.28 26.36
CA HIS A 54 -8.19 -22.28 25.35
C HIS A 54 -9.64 -21.80 25.43
N LEU A 55 -9.85 -20.48 25.45
CA LEU A 55 -11.19 -19.88 25.43
C LEU A 55 -11.35 -18.89 24.27
N LEU A 56 -12.48 -18.97 23.57
CA LEU A 56 -12.99 -17.95 22.67
C LEU A 56 -14.42 -17.58 23.10
N ALA A 57 -14.59 -16.42 23.72
CA ALA A 57 -15.89 -15.88 24.08
C ALA A 57 -16.24 -14.69 23.18
N ILE A 58 -17.40 -14.74 22.51
CA ILE A 58 -17.89 -13.68 21.63
C ILE A 58 -19.31 -13.32 22.06
N GLY A 59 -19.52 -12.08 22.51
CA GLY A 59 -20.84 -11.52 22.79
C GLY A 59 -21.22 -10.44 21.78
N LEU A 60 -22.49 -10.37 21.38
CA LEU A 60 -22.99 -9.17 20.71
C LEU A 60 -22.97 -7.99 21.70
N GLY A 61 -23.46 -8.23 22.93
CA GLY A 61 -23.40 -7.32 24.07
C GLY A 61 -22.08 -7.42 24.84
N ASP A 62 -22.11 -7.13 26.14
CA ASP A 62 -20.91 -7.09 26.99
C ASP A 62 -20.31 -8.50 27.20
N VAL A 63 -19.02 -8.55 27.58
CA VAL A 63 -18.38 -9.80 28.02
C VAL A 63 -17.78 -9.58 29.42
N HIS A 64 -18.14 -10.44 30.37
CA HIS A 64 -17.67 -10.40 31.75
C HIS A 64 -16.85 -11.64 32.06
N PHE A 65 -15.68 -11.47 32.66
CA PHE A 65 -14.83 -12.55 33.15
C PHE A 65 -14.36 -12.22 34.57
N GLU A 66 -14.74 -13.03 35.56
CA GLU A 66 -14.44 -12.79 36.97
C GLU A 66 -13.32 -13.67 37.54
N GLY A 67 -12.89 -14.71 36.81
CA GLY A 67 -11.86 -15.65 37.24
C GLY A 67 -10.42 -15.16 37.04
N GLU A 68 -9.48 -16.10 37.15
CA GLU A 68 -8.06 -15.91 36.84
C GLU A 68 -7.63 -16.68 35.57
N PHE A 69 -6.62 -16.14 34.88
CA PHE A 69 -5.96 -16.77 33.75
C PHE A 69 -4.58 -17.27 34.19
N ASN A 70 -4.40 -18.59 34.22
CA ASN A 70 -3.22 -19.22 34.80
C ASN A 70 -2.64 -20.33 33.91
N SER A 71 -1.36 -20.68 34.16
CA SER A 71 -0.70 -21.91 33.72
C SER A 71 -0.76 -22.18 32.21
N GLU A 72 -0.20 -21.27 31.41
CA GLU A 72 -0.08 -21.34 29.95
C GLU A 72 -1.42 -21.37 29.18
N SER A 73 -2.52 -20.95 29.82
CA SER A 73 -3.80 -20.80 29.15
C SER A 73 -3.78 -19.67 28.11
N SER A 74 -4.69 -19.73 27.12
CA SER A 74 -4.88 -18.62 26.19
C SER A 74 -6.34 -18.33 25.90
N SER A 75 -6.70 -17.06 25.94
CA SER A 75 -8.09 -16.63 25.86
C SER A 75 -8.29 -15.46 24.91
N LYS A 76 -9.41 -15.48 24.19
CA LYS A 76 -9.89 -14.36 23.39
C LYS A 76 -11.31 -13.99 23.81
N LEU A 77 -11.49 -12.74 24.21
CA LEU A 77 -12.78 -12.17 24.59
C LEU A 77 -13.14 -11.08 23.58
N GLU A 78 -14.34 -11.15 23.01
CA GLU A 78 -14.79 -10.22 21.98
C GLU A 78 -16.21 -9.73 22.25
N SER A 79 -16.37 -8.42 22.43
CA SER A 79 -17.67 -7.75 22.45
C SER A 79 -17.88 -6.96 21.17
N LYS A 80 -18.96 -7.25 20.44
CA LYS A 80 -19.24 -6.63 19.13
C LYS A 80 -19.85 -5.23 19.24
N THR A 81 -20.63 -4.95 20.29
CA THR A 81 -21.31 -3.66 20.50
C THR A 81 -21.14 -3.07 21.91
N GLY A 82 -20.60 -3.87 22.83
CA GLY A 82 -20.48 -3.57 24.25
C GLY A 82 -19.04 -3.45 24.74
N SER A 83 -18.90 -3.54 26.07
CA SER A 83 -17.66 -3.46 26.83
C SER A 83 -17.15 -4.85 27.23
N VAL A 84 -15.90 -4.92 27.69
CA VAL A 84 -15.34 -6.12 28.32
C VAL A 84 -14.88 -5.80 29.73
N PHE A 85 -15.27 -6.65 30.69
CA PHE A 85 -14.97 -6.49 32.11
C PHE A 85 -14.19 -7.70 32.61
N ILE A 86 -13.04 -7.46 33.22
CA ILE A 86 -12.15 -8.48 33.78
C ILE A 86 -11.99 -8.26 35.27
N GLY A 87 -12.12 -9.33 36.06
CA GLY A 87 -12.05 -9.29 37.50
C GLY A 87 -13.37 -8.86 38.15
N LYS A 88 -13.46 -9.06 39.47
CA LYS A 88 -14.66 -8.78 40.26
C LYS A 88 -14.73 -7.31 40.64
N SER A 89 -15.93 -6.74 40.63
CA SER A 89 -16.16 -5.41 41.20
C SER A 89 -16.01 -5.45 42.73
N GLY A 90 -14.83 -5.07 43.25
CA GLY A 90 -14.51 -5.01 44.69
C GLY A 90 -12.99 -5.05 44.95
N ASP A 91 -12.52 -4.88 46.18
CA ASP A 91 -11.08 -4.75 46.53
C ASP A 91 -10.29 -6.08 46.55
N GLN A 92 -10.81 -7.15 45.94
CA GLN A 92 -10.08 -8.41 45.85
C GLN A 92 -9.12 -8.37 44.67
N LYS A 93 -7.82 -8.45 44.96
CA LYS A 93 -6.78 -8.57 43.93
C LYS A 93 -6.83 -9.97 43.31
N ASN A 94 -6.99 -10.04 41.99
CA ASN A 94 -6.84 -11.26 41.20
C ASN A 94 -5.45 -11.27 40.56
N GLY A 95 -4.74 -12.39 40.67
CA GLY A 95 -3.40 -12.54 40.10
C GLY A 95 -3.46 -13.40 38.85
N ASN A 96 -3.04 -12.86 37.70
CA ASN A 96 -2.90 -13.66 36.48
C ASN A 96 -1.43 -13.95 36.20
N ASN A 97 -1.10 -15.20 35.90
CA ASN A 97 0.28 -15.61 35.72
C ASN A 97 0.47 -16.58 34.54
N ASP A 98 1.50 -16.30 33.73
CA ASP A 98 1.96 -17.16 32.63
C ASP A 98 0.83 -17.55 31.65
N ALA A 99 0.03 -16.59 31.16
CA ALA A 99 -1.09 -16.85 30.24
C ALA A 99 -1.23 -15.77 29.16
N GLY A 100 -1.98 -16.05 28.09
CA GLY A 100 -2.25 -15.11 27.00
C GLY A 100 -3.71 -14.64 26.98
N LEU A 101 -3.95 -13.33 26.88
CA LEU A 101 -5.30 -12.76 26.80
C LEU A 101 -5.40 -11.72 25.67
N SER A 102 -6.34 -11.93 24.77
CA SER A 102 -6.71 -10.99 23.72
C SER A 102 -8.13 -10.48 23.93
N ILE A 103 -8.30 -9.16 23.97
CA ILE A 103 -9.58 -8.50 24.19
C ILE A 103 -9.88 -7.55 23.03
N ILE A 104 -11.07 -7.68 22.45
CA ILE A 104 -11.62 -6.73 21.49
C ILE A 104 -12.98 -6.27 22.00
N ALA A 105 -13.10 -5.00 22.37
CA ALA A 105 -14.35 -4.39 22.78
C ALA A 105 -14.76 -3.28 21.81
N TRP A 106 -16.06 -3.15 21.56
CA TRP A 106 -16.57 -2.00 20.84
C TRP A 106 -16.49 -0.73 21.69
N LYS A 107 -16.85 -0.84 22.98
CA LYS A 107 -16.80 0.25 23.97
C LYS A 107 -15.57 0.13 24.85
N ASP A 108 -15.76 0.10 26.18
CA ASP A 108 -14.69 0.18 27.17
C ASP A 108 -14.13 -1.20 27.51
N VAL A 109 -12.90 -1.22 27.99
CA VAL A 109 -12.33 -2.40 28.67
C VAL A 109 -11.93 -2.00 30.08
N THR A 110 -12.42 -2.74 31.07
CA THR A 110 -12.12 -2.47 32.47
C THR A 110 -11.56 -3.71 33.15
N PHE A 111 -10.40 -3.57 33.77
CA PHE A 111 -9.83 -4.56 34.68
C PHE A 111 -10.01 -4.06 36.11
N PHE A 112 -10.75 -4.81 36.91
CA PHE A 112 -10.94 -4.55 38.32
C PHE A 112 -9.86 -5.31 39.11
N HIS A 113 -8.98 -4.57 39.78
CA HIS A 113 -7.95 -5.07 40.71
C HIS A 113 -7.23 -6.33 40.22
N THR A 114 -6.69 -6.28 39.00
CA THR A 114 -6.02 -7.39 38.32
C THR A 114 -4.54 -7.10 38.21
N ASP A 115 -3.68 -7.92 38.81
CA ASP A 115 -2.24 -7.82 38.64
C ASP A 115 -1.78 -8.75 37.50
N LEU A 116 -0.90 -8.25 36.62
CA LEU A 116 -0.23 -9.08 35.60
C LEU A 116 1.12 -9.55 36.15
N ASN A 117 1.32 -10.86 36.19
CA ASN A 117 2.53 -11.48 36.70
C ASN A 117 3.07 -12.56 35.72
N GLY A 118 4.34 -12.92 35.89
CA GLY A 118 5.06 -13.86 35.02
C GLY A 118 5.01 -13.50 33.54
N ASN A 119 5.08 -14.51 32.66
CA ASN A 119 5.10 -14.32 31.21
C ASN A 119 3.69 -14.05 30.63
N PHE A 120 2.88 -13.27 31.33
CA PHE A 120 1.53 -12.92 30.88
C PHE A 120 1.57 -12.00 29.67
N ASP A 121 0.82 -12.32 28.61
CA ASP A 121 0.73 -11.50 27.39
C ASP A 121 -0.69 -10.96 27.21
N LEU A 122 -0.85 -9.64 27.35
CA LEU A 122 -2.14 -8.96 27.29
C LEU A 122 -2.24 -8.05 26.07
N HIS A 123 -3.21 -8.33 25.20
CA HIS A 123 -3.55 -7.49 24.05
C HIS A 123 -4.98 -6.96 24.17
N VAL A 124 -5.15 -5.64 24.16
CA VAL A 124 -6.46 -4.98 24.32
C VAL A 124 -6.72 -4.00 23.19
N THR A 125 -7.92 -4.06 22.60
CA THR A 125 -8.42 -3.06 21.65
C THR A 125 -9.80 -2.58 22.09
N ALA A 126 -9.92 -1.30 22.44
CA ALA A 126 -11.18 -0.60 22.71
C ALA A 126 -11.49 0.35 21.54
N LYS A 127 -12.49 -0.02 20.70
CA LYS A 127 -12.72 0.65 19.41
C LYS A 127 -13.27 2.07 19.53
N THR A 128 -14.17 2.29 20.49
CA THR A 128 -14.81 3.60 20.72
C THR A 128 -14.64 4.10 22.15
N GLY A 129 -14.28 3.20 23.08
CA GLY A 129 -14.21 3.48 24.51
C GLY A 129 -12.79 3.60 25.06
N ALA A 130 -12.73 3.71 26.38
CA ALA A 130 -11.54 3.83 27.21
C ALA A 130 -11.04 2.46 27.70
N VAL A 131 -9.81 2.42 28.19
CA VAL A 131 -9.25 1.26 28.89
C VAL A 131 -8.84 1.67 30.30
N ASN A 132 -9.44 1.05 31.30
CA ASN A 132 -9.13 1.26 32.71
C ASN A 132 -8.53 -0.03 33.28
N PHE A 133 -7.24 -0.02 33.56
CA PHE A 133 -6.54 -1.13 34.18
C PHE A 133 -6.23 -0.78 35.62
N LYS A 134 -6.78 -1.52 36.59
CA LYS A 134 -6.46 -1.34 38.02
C LYS A 134 -5.63 -2.51 38.50
N GLY A 135 -4.38 -2.29 38.84
CA GLY A 135 -3.44 -3.31 39.29
C GLY A 135 -2.03 -3.10 38.77
N ASP A 136 -1.11 -3.90 39.28
CA ASP A 136 0.32 -3.79 39.00
C ASP A 136 0.73 -4.69 37.81
N ILE A 137 1.73 -4.24 37.04
CA ILE A 137 2.29 -4.99 35.91
C ILE A 137 3.71 -5.41 36.28
N ASN A 138 3.93 -6.71 36.45
CA ASN A 138 5.14 -7.27 37.05
C ASN A 138 5.75 -8.43 36.23
N SER A 139 6.97 -8.82 36.62
CA SER A 139 7.52 -10.17 36.42
C SER A 139 7.57 -10.69 34.98
N ASN A 140 8.06 -9.91 34.01
CA ASN A 140 8.13 -10.24 32.57
C ASN A 140 6.81 -10.17 31.78
N ALA A 141 5.75 -9.60 32.35
CA ALA A 141 4.50 -9.39 31.65
C ALA A 141 4.66 -8.47 30.43
N LYS A 142 3.81 -8.68 29.42
CA LYS A 142 3.68 -7.84 28.23
C LYS A 142 2.26 -7.31 28.15
N MET A 143 2.15 -6.02 27.86
CA MET A 143 0.87 -5.36 27.68
C MET A 143 0.91 -4.50 26.41
N TYR A 144 -0.11 -4.65 25.58
CA TYR A 144 -0.35 -3.83 24.41
C TYR A 144 -1.81 -3.36 24.41
N VAL A 145 -2.03 -2.05 24.44
CA VAL A 145 -3.37 -1.45 24.50
C VAL A 145 -3.52 -0.41 23.41
N ILE A 146 -4.57 -0.56 22.59
CA ILE A 146 -5.09 0.51 21.72
C ILE A 146 -6.47 0.90 22.22
N ALA A 147 -6.68 2.18 22.48
CA ALA A 147 -7.99 2.72 22.84
C ALA A 147 -8.32 3.95 22.01
N SER A 148 -9.61 4.12 21.70
CA SER A 148 -10.11 5.39 21.21
C SER A 148 -10.12 6.45 22.32
N GLY A 149 -10.66 6.09 23.49
CA GLY A 149 -10.74 6.95 24.67
C GLY A 149 -9.46 6.92 25.52
N ASP A 150 -9.59 7.39 26.76
CA ASP A 150 -8.49 7.43 27.73
C ASP A 150 -7.96 6.03 28.04
N ILE A 151 -6.66 5.94 28.31
CA ILE A 151 -6.03 4.76 28.90
C ILE A 151 -5.53 5.14 30.29
N VAL A 152 -6.00 4.42 31.30
CA VAL A 152 -5.56 4.60 32.68
C VAL A 152 -4.99 3.29 33.19
N ILE A 153 -3.71 3.31 33.58
CA ILE A 153 -3.07 2.27 34.39
C ILE A 153 -3.02 2.79 35.83
N ASP A 154 -3.89 2.24 36.66
CA ASP A 154 -3.97 2.52 38.09
C ASP A 154 -3.20 1.47 38.88
N GLY A 155 -1.86 1.58 38.83
CA GLY A 155 -0.91 0.67 39.46
C GLY A 155 0.52 0.93 38.98
N ASP A 156 1.47 0.17 39.54
CA ASP A 156 2.88 0.31 39.23
C ASP A 156 3.29 -0.57 38.02
N ILE A 157 4.25 -0.10 37.22
CA ILE A 157 4.87 -0.84 36.11
C ILE A 157 6.28 -1.22 36.54
N ASN A 158 6.47 -2.50 36.87
CA ASN A 158 7.65 -3.00 37.58
C ASN A 158 8.49 -3.93 36.69
N SER A 159 9.24 -4.87 37.30
CA SER A 159 10.47 -5.39 36.70
C SER A 159 10.30 -6.22 35.42
N ASN A 160 11.15 -5.92 34.42
CA ASN A 160 11.33 -6.62 33.15
C ASN A 160 10.07 -6.69 32.25
N VAL A 161 9.13 -5.76 32.40
CA VAL A 161 7.88 -5.76 31.61
C VAL A 161 8.00 -4.93 30.33
N SER A 162 7.15 -5.22 29.35
CA SER A 162 7.03 -4.41 28.12
C SER A 162 5.61 -3.91 27.97
N VAL A 163 5.43 -2.58 28.06
CA VAL A 163 4.12 -1.93 28.02
C VAL A 163 4.05 -0.96 26.85
N GLU A 164 2.97 -1.05 26.08
CA GLU A 164 2.69 -0.10 25.04
C GLU A 164 1.22 0.31 25.04
N LEU A 165 0.99 1.62 25.15
CA LEU A 165 -0.33 2.21 25.28
C LEU A 165 -0.52 3.28 24.20
N ILE A 166 -1.57 3.13 23.40
CA ILE A 166 -1.92 4.03 22.30
C ILE A 166 -3.36 4.52 22.50
N SER A 167 -3.52 5.75 22.97
CA SER A 167 -4.80 6.44 22.98
C SER A 167 -4.93 7.33 21.76
N THR A 168 -5.84 6.98 20.86
CA THR A 168 -5.99 7.65 19.54
C THR A 168 -6.82 8.93 19.59
N GLN A 169 -7.65 9.13 20.62
CA GLN A 169 -8.41 10.38 20.84
C GLN A 169 -8.39 10.88 22.29
N GLY A 170 -7.87 10.10 23.24
CA GLY A 170 -7.83 10.44 24.66
C GLY A 170 -6.42 10.69 25.18
N SER A 171 -6.30 10.54 26.50
CA SER A 171 -5.06 10.67 27.27
C SER A 171 -4.51 9.30 27.65
N VAL A 172 -3.24 9.27 28.04
CA VAL A 172 -2.65 8.10 28.72
C VAL A 172 -2.18 8.52 30.11
N THR A 173 -2.70 7.86 31.14
CA THR A 173 -2.34 8.11 32.54
C THR A 173 -1.81 6.84 33.18
N ILE A 174 -0.62 6.92 33.77
CA ILE A 174 -0.07 5.90 34.68
C ILE A 174 -0.03 6.56 36.06
N THR A 175 -0.80 6.05 37.02
CA THR A 175 -0.86 6.65 38.37
C THR A 175 0.31 6.23 39.27
N GLY A 176 0.89 5.06 39.00
CA GLY A 176 1.98 4.45 39.76
C GLY A 176 3.39 4.82 39.31
N HIS A 177 4.37 4.11 39.87
CA HIS A 177 5.80 4.17 39.51
C HIS A 177 6.07 3.40 38.22
N ILE A 178 7.08 3.82 37.46
CA ILE A 178 7.69 3.00 36.41
C ILE A 178 9.07 2.62 36.90
N ASN A 179 9.29 1.36 37.26
CA ASN A 179 10.53 0.96 37.92
C ASN A 179 11.11 -0.39 37.47
N SER A 180 12.40 -0.58 37.75
CA SER A 180 13.08 -1.89 37.73
C SER A 180 13.25 -2.53 36.33
N ASN A 181 13.72 -1.79 35.33
CA ASN A 181 14.01 -2.26 33.95
C ASN A 181 12.81 -2.58 33.00
N PRO A 182 11.75 -1.75 32.93
CA PRO A 182 10.70 -1.87 31.93
C PRO A 182 11.05 -1.18 30.60
N ASP A 183 10.39 -1.60 29.52
CA ASP A 183 10.31 -0.85 28.25
C ASP A 183 8.87 -0.36 28.03
N VAL A 184 8.66 0.95 28.20
CA VAL A 184 7.33 1.59 28.17
C VAL A 184 7.22 2.55 26.97
N ARG A 185 6.18 2.38 26.16
CA ARG A 185 5.83 3.28 25.05
C ARG A 185 4.43 3.85 25.23
N LEU A 186 4.30 5.16 25.18
CA LEU A 186 3.06 5.89 25.41
C LEU A 186 2.79 6.82 24.23
N THR A 187 1.62 6.70 23.64
CA THR A 187 1.13 7.61 22.59
C THR A 187 -0.26 8.09 22.95
N ALA A 188 -0.50 9.40 22.95
CA ALA A 188 -1.80 9.97 23.29
C ALA A 188 -2.21 11.12 22.34
N ALA A 189 -3.50 11.20 22.05
CA ALA A 189 -4.09 12.33 21.34
C ALA A 189 -4.03 13.64 22.14
N THR A 190 -4.15 13.52 23.46
CA THR A 190 -4.20 14.65 24.38
C THR A 190 -3.00 14.60 25.32
N ASP A 191 -3.20 14.44 26.63
CA ASP A 191 -2.13 14.46 27.62
C ASP A 191 -1.53 13.07 27.83
N ILE A 192 -0.25 13.04 28.23
CA ILE A 192 0.36 11.88 28.89
C ILE A 192 0.72 12.29 30.32
N ARG A 193 0.30 11.48 31.29
CA ARG A 193 0.63 11.71 32.71
C ARG A 193 1.26 10.47 33.32
N ILE A 194 2.46 10.63 33.84
CA ILE A 194 3.14 9.65 34.69
C ILE A 194 3.11 10.24 36.10
N GLY A 195 2.31 9.65 36.98
CA GLY A 195 1.93 10.22 38.26
C GLY A 195 3.07 10.26 39.28
N LYS A 196 4.04 9.36 39.16
CA LYS A 196 5.18 9.22 40.10
C LYS A 196 6.52 9.21 39.36
N GLU A 197 7.56 8.69 40.01
CA GLU A 197 8.93 8.64 39.51
C GLU A 197 9.16 7.51 38.50
N ILE A 198 10.17 7.72 37.66
CA ILE A 198 10.72 6.79 36.69
C ILE A 198 12.09 6.37 37.21
N ASP A 199 12.20 5.14 37.73
CA ASP A 199 13.34 4.70 38.53
C ASP A 199 13.90 3.34 38.08
N GLY A 200 15.10 3.35 37.49
CA GLY A 200 15.90 2.16 37.20
C GLY A 200 16.51 2.17 35.81
N ASP A 201 17.25 1.10 35.49
CA ASP A 201 17.89 0.90 34.19
C ASP A 201 16.83 0.51 33.16
N LEU A 202 16.11 1.50 32.60
CA LEU A 202 14.87 1.30 31.86
C LEU A 202 14.71 2.25 30.67
N SER A 203 13.68 2.04 29.85
CA SER A 203 13.35 2.93 28.72
C SER A 203 11.89 3.37 28.73
N VAL A 204 11.63 4.68 28.67
CA VAL A 204 10.30 5.28 28.47
C VAL A 204 10.32 6.18 27.23
N VAL A 205 9.38 5.94 26.30
CA VAL A 205 9.14 6.82 25.15
C VAL A 205 7.70 7.30 25.19
N ALA A 206 7.49 8.61 25.34
CA ALA A 206 6.17 9.23 25.44
C ALA A 206 5.96 10.28 24.35
N ARG A 207 4.83 10.21 23.63
CA ARG A 207 4.47 11.12 22.53
C ARG A 207 3.03 11.56 22.63
N CYS A 208 2.77 12.87 22.73
CA CYS A 208 1.42 13.39 22.86
C CYS A 208 1.23 14.77 22.25
N GLU A 209 0.00 15.21 22.00
CA GLU A 209 -0.24 16.58 21.50
C GLU A 209 -0.60 17.58 22.58
N GLY A 210 -1.18 17.12 23.68
CA GLY A 210 -1.36 17.93 24.87
C GLY A 210 -0.04 18.09 25.63
N PHE A 211 -0.15 17.91 26.94
CA PHE A 211 0.98 18.03 27.86
C PHE A 211 1.52 16.66 28.23
N LEU A 212 2.85 16.55 28.31
CA LEU A 212 3.51 15.44 28.99
C LEU A 212 3.91 15.90 30.39
N SER A 213 3.38 15.24 31.42
CA SER A 213 3.75 15.50 32.82
C SER A 213 4.33 14.27 33.49
N ILE A 214 5.51 14.41 34.08
CA ILE A 214 6.17 13.41 34.94
C ILE A 214 6.18 13.96 36.37
N GLY A 215 5.48 13.28 37.27
CA GLY A 215 5.23 13.74 38.64
C GLY A 215 6.40 13.54 39.60
N GLY A 216 7.32 12.62 39.32
CA GLY A 216 8.47 12.31 40.18
C GLY A 216 9.83 12.55 39.53
N ASN A 217 10.85 11.93 40.12
CA ASN A 217 12.22 11.95 39.61
C ASN A 217 12.39 11.05 38.38
N ILE A 218 13.45 11.30 37.61
CA ILE A 218 13.98 10.39 36.58
C ILE A 218 15.40 10.01 37.03
N ASN A 219 15.59 8.79 37.49
CA ASN A 219 16.82 8.37 38.18
C ASN A 219 17.26 6.94 37.81
N ASN A 220 18.45 6.59 38.31
CA ASN A 220 19.05 5.25 38.24
C ASN A 220 19.25 4.69 36.82
N HIS A 221 19.90 5.46 35.93
CA HIS A 221 20.22 5.10 34.53
C HIS A 221 19.01 5.03 33.57
N ALA A 222 17.90 5.69 33.89
CA ALA A 222 16.73 5.71 33.02
C ALA A 222 17.00 6.43 31.69
N TYR A 223 16.47 5.88 30.60
CA TYR A 223 16.34 6.56 29.30
C TYR A 223 14.91 7.05 29.10
N VAL A 224 14.72 8.36 28.95
CA VAL A 224 13.39 8.96 28.70
C VAL A 224 13.40 9.81 27.44
N GLU A 225 12.53 9.50 26.49
CA GLU A 225 12.26 10.35 25.34
C GLU A 225 10.82 10.87 25.40
N GLY A 226 10.66 12.18 25.56
CA GLY A 226 9.36 12.85 25.63
C GLY A 226 9.15 13.78 24.44
N ARG A 227 8.00 13.67 23.78
CA ARG A 227 7.58 14.62 22.73
C ARG A 227 6.16 15.10 22.99
N ALA A 228 5.96 16.42 23.03
CA ALA A 228 4.65 17.03 23.28
C ALA A 228 4.40 18.25 22.37
N ILE A 229 3.15 18.64 22.11
CA ILE A 229 2.90 19.96 21.46
C ILE A 229 2.59 21.02 22.50
N GLY A 230 1.70 20.72 23.45
CA GLY A 230 1.27 21.65 24.51
C GLY A 230 2.37 22.01 25.49
N GLY A 231 3.27 21.07 25.80
CA GLY A 231 4.44 21.31 26.65
C GLY A 231 4.86 20.07 27.43
N ILE A 232 6.03 20.12 28.06
CA ILE A 232 6.56 19.03 28.87
C ILE A 232 6.90 19.57 30.26
N THR A 233 6.49 18.86 31.32
CA THR A 233 6.86 19.15 32.69
C THR A 233 7.44 17.93 33.38
N VAL A 234 8.63 18.06 33.95
CA VAL A 234 9.23 17.10 34.88
C VAL A 234 9.28 17.76 36.26
N GLN A 235 8.54 17.22 37.23
CA GLN A 235 8.44 17.81 38.57
C GLN A 235 9.66 17.49 39.44
N GLY A 236 10.24 16.30 39.31
CA GLY A 236 11.40 15.87 40.09
C GLY A 236 12.76 16.19 39.46
N ASN A 237 13.81 15.65 40.07
CA ASN A 237 15.19 15.71 39.58
C ASN A 237 15.42 14.75 38.40
N ILE A 238 16.45 15.03 37.60
CA ILE A 238 17.00 14.08 36.63
C ILE A 238 18.42 13.73 37.11
N SER A 239 18.62 12.52 37.60
CA SER A 239 19.82 12.11 38.35
C SER A 239 20.42 10.79 37.86
N ASP A 240 21.57 10.44 38.42
CA ASP A 240 22.19 9.12 38.39
C ASP A 240 22.39 8.54 36.98
N HIS A 241 23.13 9.27 36.13
CA HIS A 241 23.48 8.90 34.76
C HIS A 241 22.28 8.70 33.81
N SER A 242 21.09 9.17 34.19
CA SER A 242 19.90 9.11 33.34
C SER A 242 20.04 10.01 32.10
N THR A 243 19.48 9.56 30.98
CA THR A 243 19.52 10.26 29.69
C THR A 243 18.11 10.64 29.26
N VAL A 244 17.87 11.94 29.13
CA VAL A 244 16.54 12.48 28.81
C VAL A 244 16.58 13.32 27.54
N LYS A 245 15.61 13.09 26.64
CA LYS A 245 15.45 13.81 25.38
C LYS A 245 14.03 14.37 25.26
N LEU A 246 13.87 15.69 25.26
CA LEU A 246 12.56 16.33 25.30
C LEU A 246 12.36 17.27 24.11
N SER A 247 11.34 17.03 23.28
CA SER A 247 11.00 17.92 22.18
C SER A 247 9.58 18.48 22.35
N VAL A 248 9.41 19.77 22.09
CA VAL A 248 8.09 20.39 22.00
C VAL A 248 7.80 20.96 20.61
N GLY A 249 6.52 21.06 20.27
CA GLY A 249 6.05 21.89 19.15
C GLY A 249 5.97 23.37 19.57
N ASN A 250 4.77 23.83 19.94
CA ASN A 250 4.52 25.22 20.32
C ASN A 250 4.65 25.51 21.83
N GLY A 251 4.77 24.46 22.65
CA GLY A 251 4.82 24.55 24.11
C GLY A 251 6.20 24.88 24.68
N THR A 252 6.29 24.82 26.01
CA THR A 252 7.55 24.95 26.76
C THR A 252 7.90 23.64 27.46
N ILE A 253 9.18 23.45 27.73
CA ILE A 253 9.72 22.37 28.56
C ILE A 253 10.10 22.96 29.92
N MET A 254 9.55 22.43 31.00
CA MET A 254 9.88 22.81 32.37
C MET A 254 10.45 21.61 33.12
N VAL A 255 11.62 21.77 33.70
CA VAL A 255 12.19 20.79 34.65
C VAL A 255 12.36 21.50 35.99
N ALA A 256 11.52 21.09 36.95
CA ALA A 256 11.42 21.75 38.25
C ALA A 256 12.59 21.36 39.19
N GLY A 257 13.09 20.12 39.07
CA GLY A 257 14.23 19.62 39.84
C GLY A 257 15.61 19.99 39.28
N GLN A 258 16.63 19.42 39.90
CA GLN A 258 18.05 19.53 39.53
C GLN A 258 18.42 18.53 38.43
N LEU A 259 19.42 18.87 37.60
CA LEU A 259 20.18 17.88 36.81
C LEU A 259 21.50 17.61 37.53
N ASP A 260 21.66 16.41 38.10
CA ASP A 260 22.84 16.03 38.90
C ASP A 260 23.37 14.63 38.55
N ASN A 261 24.46 14.22 39.21
CA ASN A 261 25.05 12.88 39.10
C ASN A 261 25.24 12.35 37.66
N ASN A 262 25.86 13.17 36.80
CA ASN A 262 26.17 12.86 35.38
C ASN A 262 24.95 12.56 34.51
N SER A 263 23.76 13.03 34.86
CA SER A 263 22.60 12.97 33.97
C SER A 263 22.76 13.90 32.76
N SER A 264 22.01 13.61 31.69
CA SER A 264 22.02 14.45 30.48
C SER A 264 20.60 14.78 30.03
N LEU A 265 20.37 16.04 29.67
CA LEU A 265 19.13 16.51 29.04
C LEU A 265 19.44 17.12 27.68
N THR A 266 18.86 16.53 26.63
CA THR A 266 18.82 17.13 25.29
C THR A 266 17.43 17.66 25.02
N PHE A 267 17.31 18.88 24.48
CA PHE A 267 16.00 19.48 24.22
C PHE A 267 15.90 20.21 22.87
N TRP A 268 14.67 20.35 22.38
CA TRP A 268 14.34 21.11 21.16
C TRP A 268 12.92 21.68 21.26
N PRO A 269 12.60 22.85 20.68
CA PRO A 269 13.47 23.82 20.02
C PRO A 269 14.36 24.62 20.98
N THR A 270 15.34 25.35 20.44
CA THR A 270 16.19 26.23 21.26
C THR A 270 15.33 27.31 21.93
N GLY A 271 15.53 27.51 23.24
CA GLY A 271 14.76 28.49 24.03
C GLY A 271 13.44 27.96 24.60
N SER A 272 13.06 26.69 24.36
CA SER A 272 11.84 26.11 24.94
C SER A 272 12.01 25.65 26.39
N LEU A 273 13.24 25.48 26.88
CA LEU A 273 13.55 24.92 28.19
C LEU A 273 13.64 25.97 29.30
N THR A 274 12.94 25.72 30.40
CA THR A 274 13.09 26.38 31.70
C THR A 274 13.58 25.37 32.74
N LEU A 275 14.76 25.62 33.32
CA LEU A 275 15.34 24.85 34.42
C LEU A 275 15.29 25.67 35.70
N THR A 276 14.63 25.17 36.75
CA THR A 276 14.57 25.87 38.06
C THR A 276 15.60 25.37 39.05
N GLY A 277 16.01 24.09 38.98
CA GLY A 277 17.04 23.54 39.85
C GLY A 277 18.46 23.98 39.46
N GLY A 278 18.81 23.89 38.18
CA GLY A 278 20.18 24.09 37.69
C GLY A 278 20.75 22.79 37.09
N GLY A 279 21.89 22.91 36.39
CA GLY A 279 22.57 21.79 35.71
C GLY A 279 22.78 21.99 34.20
N ASN A 280 23.36 21.00 33.52
CA ASN A 280 23.75 21.11 32.11
C ASN A 280 22.72 20.45 31.18
N ALA A 281 22.12 21.24 30.29
CA ALA A 281 21.27 20.78 29.20
C ALA A 281 21.78 21.30 27.86
N SER A 282 21.53 20.55 26.78
CA SER A 282 21.97 20.91 25.43
C SER A 282 20.79 21.00 24.46
N ALA A 283 20.77 22.06 23.66
CA ALA A 283 19.81 22.18 22.56
C ALA A 283 20.38 21.46 21.33
N ASN A 284 19.64 20.51 20.77
CA ASN A 284 20.03 19.79 19.55
C ASN A 284 18.77 19.46 18.76
N GLN A 285 18.79 19.59 17.44
CA GLN A 285 17.69 19.14 16.60
C GLN A 285 17.95 17.69 16.15
N TRP A 286 17.60 16.71 16.99
CA TRP A 286 17.69 15.29 16.60
C TRP A 286 16.43 14.79 15.88
N VAL A 287 15.39 15.62 15.80
CA VAL A 287 14.05 15.29 15.26
C VAL A 287 13.47 16.46 14.46
N GLN A 288 12.62 16.14 13.48
CA GLN A 288 11.79 17.15 12.83
C GLN A 288 10.78 17.74 13.82
N GLU A 289 10.36 18.97 13.58
CA GLU A 289 9.42 19.70 14.44
C GLU A 289 8.11 18.90 14.62
N PHE A 290 7.68 18.77 15.88
CA PHE A 290 6.51 17.97 16.23
C PHE A 290 5.25 18.79 15.95
N SER A 291 4.71 18.69 14.74
CA SER A 291 3.49 19.38 14.30
C SER A 291 2.23 18.61 14.68
N SER A 292 1.16 19.34 15.04
CA SER A 292 -0.14 18.77 15.45
C SER A 292 -0.76 17.89 14.38
N SER A 293 -1.35 16.81 14.86
CA SER A 293 -1.65 15.61 14.10
C SER A 293 -2.97 14.96 14.60
N LEU A 294 -3.50 15.40 15.74
CA LEU A 294 -4.60 14.87 16.55
C LEU A 294 -5.51 16.06 16.94
N ALA A 295 -6.07 16.73 15.94
CA ALA A 295 -7.40 17.30 16.13
C ALA A 295 -8.36 16.17 16.56
N PRO A 296 -9.39 16.43 17.41
CA PRO A 296 -10.40 15.43 17.72
C PRO A 296 -10.82 14.75 16.43
N GLY A 297 -10.65 13.43 16.40
CA GLY A 297 -10.57 12.73 15.15
C GLY A 297 -11.81 13.01 14.30
N LYS A 298 -11.59 13.49 13.08
CA LYS A 298 -12.66 13.72 12.14
C LYS A 298 -13.17 12.37 11.69
N THR A 299 -14.42 12.06 11.98
CA THR A 299 -15.07 10.88 11.41
C THR A 299 -15.36 11.13 9.93
N GLY A 300 -14.94 10.21 9.09
CA GLY A 300 -15.18 10.32 7.65
C GLY A 300 -14.83 9.04 6.90
N SER A 301 -14.81 9.13 5.58
CA SER A 301 -14.47 8.03 4.70
C SER A 301 -12.95 7.93 4.53
N TRP A 302 -12.40 6.76 4.83
CA TRP A 302 -11.02 6.45 4.49
C TRP A 302 -10.82 6.33 3.00
N TRP A 303 -9.76 6.97 2.49
CA TRP A 303 -9.20 6.70 1.17
C TRP A 303 -7.70 6.42 1.23
N ASN A 304 -7.22 5.48 0.42
CA ASN A 304 -5.80 5.28 0.15
C ASN A 304 -5.59 4.76 -1.27
N ASN A 305 -4.42 5.04 -1.85
CA ASN A 305 -4.05 4.46 -3.14
C ASN A 305 -3.50 3.03 -2.97
N TRP A 306 -3.44 2.26 -4.08
CA TRP A 306 -3.11 0.84 -4.08
C TRP A 306 -1.70 0.55 -3.57
N LEU A 307 -0.72 1.42 -3.85
CA LEU A 307 0.65 1.27 -3.37
C LEU A 307 0.90 1.81 -1.95
N TRP A 308 -0.16 2.36 -1.33
CA TRP A 308 -0.13 2.96 0.01
C TRP A 308 0.91 4.09 0.15
N SER A 309 1.11 4.86 -0.92
CA SER A 309 1.92 6.09 -0.91
C SER A 309 1.17 7.22 -0.20
N TYR A 310 -0.16 7.23 -0.31
CA TYR A 310 -1.05 8.24 0.23
C TYR A 310 -2.27 7.61 0.91
N GLY A 311 -2.75 8.24 1.97
CA GLY A 311 -4.00 7.87 2.62
C GLY A 311 -4.42 8.83 3.71
N PHE A 312 -5.72 9.06 3.79
CA PHE A 312 -6.35 10.07 4.66
C PHE A 312 -7.85 9.78 4.89
N VAL A 313 -8.41 10.46 5.90
CA VAL A 313 -9.85 10.52 6.15
C VAL A 313 -10.43 11.75 5.46
N SER A 314 -11.31 11.52 4.49
CA SER A 314 -12.12 12.56 3.84
C SER A 314 -13.46 12.73 4.57
N ASP A 315 -14.01 13.94 4.59
CA ASP A 315 -15.34 14.28 5.15
C ASP A 315 -16.47 13.48 4.51
N GLY A 316 -16.19 12.92 3.35
CA GLY A 316 -17.00 11.98 2.61
C GLY A 316 -16.37 11.74 1.24
N ILE A 317 -16.70 10.60 0.64
CA ILE A 317 -16.44 10.34 -0.78
C ILE A 317 -17.77 10.42 -1.50
N LEU A 318 -17.85 11.28 -2.50
CA LEU A 318 -19.08 11.51 -3.26
C LEU A 318 -19.24 10.39 -4.29
N LYS A 319 -20.41 9.75 -4.37
CA LYS A 319 -20.64 8.54 -5.18
C LYS A 319 -21.81 8.70 -6.14
N PRO A 320 -21.71 9.53 -7.19
CA PRO A 320 -22.78 9.71 -8.17
C PRO A 320 -23.11 8.37 -8.86
N LYS A 321 -24.41 8.10 -9.07
CA LYS A 321 -24.90 6.88 -9.72
C LYS A 321 -25.35 7.11 -11.16
N THR A 322 -25.57 8.37 -11.54
CA THR A 322 -26.01 8.76 -12.88
C THR A 322 -25.19 9.93 -13.40
N TYR A 323 -25.21 10.14 -14.72
CA TYR A 323 -24.52 11.29 -15.32
C TYR A 323 -25.12 12.63 -14.86
N GLN A 324 -26.44 12.70 -14.66
CA GLN A 324 -27.10 13.92 -14.20
C GLN A 324 -26.67 14.28 -12.78
N GLU A 325 -26.55 13.28 -11.90
CA GLU A 325 -26.01 13.49 -10.55
C GLU A 325 -24.57 13.97 -10.61
N LEU A 326 -23.73 13.36 -11.46
CA LEU A 326 -22.34 13.80 -11.65
C LEU A 326 -22.27 15.26 -12.13
N VAL A 327 -23.06 15.63 -13.14
CA VAL A 327 -23.12 17.01 -13.67
C VAL A 327 -23.57 18.00 -12.58
N ALA A 328 -24.67 17.68 -11.89
CA ALA A 328 -25.20 18.53 -10.82
C ALA A 328 -24.20 18.70 -9.67
N LEU A 329 -23.48 17.63 -9.33
CA LEU A 329 -22.46 17.63 -8.29
C LEU A 329 -21.25 18.48 -8.65
N VAL A 330 -20.69 18.32 -9.86
CA VAL A 330 -19.55 19.15 -10.30
C VAL A 330 -19.98 20.62 -10.39
N LYS A 331 -21.20 20.89 -10.86
CA LYS A 331 -21.75 22.23 -10.93
C LYS A 331 -21.94 22.88 -9.55
N SER A 332 -22.44 22.14 -8.55
CA SER A 332 -22.64 22.68 -7.21
C SER A 332 -21.31 22.99 -6.52
N LEU A 333 -20.34 22.07 -6.64
CA LEU A 333 -18.99 22.26 -6.08
C LEU A 333 -18.23 23.40 -6.74
N ALA A 334 -18.49 23.69 -8.02
CA ALA A 334 -17.85 24.80 -8.73
C ALA A 334 -18.30 26.20 -8.27
N ILE A 335 -19.37 26.32 -7.46
CA ILE A 335 -19.84 27.60 -6.90
C ILE A 335 -19.02 27.97 -5.65
N GLU A 336 -18.51 26.98 -4.92
CA GLU A 336 -17.69 27.17 -3.74
C GLU A 336 -16.28 27.60 -4.14
N ARG A 337 -15.92 28.85 -3.83
CA ARG A 337 -14.56 29.34 -4.06
C ARG A 337 -13.59 28.46 -3.25
N GLU A 338 -12.50 28.03 -3.89
CA GLU A 338 -11.39 27.24 -3.30
C GLU A 338 -11.59 25.72 -3.20
N VAL A 339 -12.73 25.16 -3.60
CA VAL A 339 -12.90 23.70 -3.71
C VAL A 339 -11.95 23.11 -4.77
N ARG A 340 -11.44 21.93 -4.48
CA ARG A 340 -10.68 21.09 -5.39
C ARG A 340 -11.27 19.70 -5.45
N ILE A 341 -11.37 19.17 -6.66
CA ILE A 341 -12.05 17.92 -6.93
C ILE A 341 -11.12 16.98 -7.66
N LYS A 342 -11.11 15.71 -7.26
CA LYS A 342 -10.51 14.64 -8.05
C LYS A 342 -11.46 13.45 -8.18
N ALA A 343 -11.48 12.85 -9.38
CA ALA A 343 -12.11 11.55 -9.57
C ALA A 343 -11.26 10.46 -8.90
N ALA A 344 -11.89 9.68 -8.03
CA ALA A 344 -11.33 8.48 -7.42
C ALA A 344 -11.86 7.25 -8.18
N GLY A 345 -11.01 6.62 -8.99
CA GLY A 345 -11.32 5.32 -9.60
C GLY A 345 -11.01 4.17 -8.63
N GLY A 346 -10.38 3.10 -9.13
CA GLY A 346 -9.96 1.97 -8.31
C GLY A 346 -8.78 2.26 -7.35
N GLY A 347 -8.27 3.49 -7.29
CA GLY A 347 -7.14 3.86 -6.44
C GLY A 347 -5.77 3.34 -6.90
N TRP A 348 -5.63 2.83 -8.14
CA TRP A 348 -4.41 2.19 -8.63
C TRP A 348 -3.24 3.12 -8.95
N SER A 349 -3.44 4.43 -8.95
CA SER A 349 -2.36 5.39 -9.23
C SER A 349 -1.45 5.57 -8.03
N PHE A 350 -0.13 5.57 -8.28
CA PHE A 350 0.88 5.75 -7.22
C PHE A 350 1.10 7.23 -6.94
N SER A 351 0.80 8.09 -7.92
CA SER A 351 1.18 9.49 -7.92
C SER A 351 0.15 10.42 -7.27
N ASP A 352 0.66 11.57 -6.80
CA ASP A 352 -0.14 12.74 -6.40
C ASP A 352 -1.09 13.28 -7.48
N VAL A 353 -1.02 12.76 -8.72
CA VAL A 353 -2.01 13.02 -9.77
C VAL A 353 -3.43 12.67 -9.32
N ALA A 354 -3.60 11.64 -8.47
CA ALA A 354 -4.90 11.17 -7.98
C ALA A 354 -5.41 11.95 -6.76
N LEU A 355 -4.68 12.96 -6.30
CA LEU A 355 -5.00 13.74 -5.11
C LEU A 355 -5.67 15.08 -5.45
N PRO A 356 -6.68 15.53 -4.68
CA PRO A 356 -7.25 16.87 -4.80
C PRO A 356 -6.34 17.98 -4.22
N GLN A 357 -5.34 17.63 -3.41
CA GLN A 357 -4.40 18.53 -2.75
C GLN A 357 -3.69 19.47 -3.73
N ASP A 358 -3.74 20.78 -3.47
CA ASP A 358 -3.28 21.81 -4.41
C ASP A 358 -1.91 22.40 -4.11
N ASN A 359 -1.25 21.95 -3.05
CA ASN A 359 0.11 22.35 -2.71
C ASN A 359 0.88 21.20 -2.03
N ILE A 360 2.21 21.31 -2.00
CA ILE A 360 3.08 20.25 -1.49
C ILE A 360 2.85 19.95 0.00
N ASP A 361 2.52 20.95 0.83
CA ASP A 361 2.33 20.74 2.26
C ASP A 361 1.06 19.90 2.53
N SER A 362 -0.03 20.19 1.81
CA SER A 362 -1.25 19.37 1.85
C SER A 362 -1.01 17.95 1.33
N VAL A 363 -0.22 17.76 0.26
CA VAL A 363 0.19 16.42 -0.22
C VAL A 363 1.02 15.68 0.84
N ASN A 364 1.94 16.38 1.52
CA ASN A 364 2.78 15.79 2.56
C ASN A 364 1.97 15.35 3.77
N ASN A 365 0.96 16.14 4.15
CA ASN A 365 0.06 15.82 5.26
C ASN A 365 -0.64 14.46 5.06
N VAL A 366 -1.01 14.12 3.82
CA VAL A 366 -1.68 12.85 3.49
C VAL A 366 -0.72 11.74 3.01
N SER A 367 0.59 11.99 2.98
CA SER A 367 1.59 11.04 2.52
C SER A 367 1.95 10.01 3.59
N ILE A 368 1.52 8.77 3.39
CA ILE A 368 1.97 7.60 4.18
C ILE A 368 3.47 7.37 3.94
N PHE A 369 3.93 7.61 2.71
CA PHE A 369 5.34 7.51 2.34
C PHE A 369 6.24 8.38 3.24
N LYS A 370 5.93 9.69 3.35
CA LYS A 370 6.75 10.63 4.14
C LYS A 370 6.71 10.33 5.64
N ARG A 371 5.56 9.93 6.19
CA ARG A 371 5.43 9.57 7.61
C ARG A 371 6.33 8.39 8.00
N GLY A 372 6.48 7.40 7.11
CA GLY A 372 7.32 6.22 7.34
C GLY A 372 8.80 6.34 6.96
N ARG A 373 9.27 7.48 6.44
CA ARG A 373 10.60 7.61 5.79
C ARG A 373 11.81 7.68 6.74
N ASN A 374 11.59 7.84 8.05
CA ASN A 374 12.67 8.01 9.05
C ASN A 374 12.75 6.84 10.06
N GLY A 375 12.30 5.64 9.68
CA GLY A 375 12.50 4.45 10.52
C GLY A 375 11.74 4.46 11.85
N THR A 376 10.56 5.08 11.91
CA THR A 376 9.69 4.97 13.10
C THR A 376 9.12 3.57 13.31
N ALA A 377 9.33 2.65 12.36
CA ALA A 377 9.01 1.24 12.49
C ALA A 377 10.05 0.52 13.35
N ASN A 378 9.63 0.03 14.52
CA ASN A 378 10.48 -0.69 15.47
C ASN A 378 10.59 -2.19 15.12
N LEU A 379 11.82 -2.74 15.19
CA LEU A 379 12.17 -4.15 14.97
C LEU A 379 11.31 -5.14 15.79
N ARG A 380 10.80 -4.74 16.96
CA ARG A 380 10.00 -5.60 17.84
C ARG A 380 8.63 -5.99 17.27
N TYR A 381 7.99 -5.18 16.42
CA TYR A 381 6.68 -5.54 15.84
C TYR A 381 6.78 -6.66 14.80
N ILE A 382 7.92 -6.77 14.13
CA ILE A 382 8.15 -7.80 13.13
C ILE A 382 8.46 -9.16 13.80
N LEU A 383 9.16 -9.13 14.93
CA LEU A 383 9.43 -10.34 15.74
C LEU A 383 8.24 -10.78 16.61
N ARG A 384 7.25 -9.91 16.89
CA ARG A 384 6.00 -10.31 17.57
C ARG A 384 5.05 -11.11 16.67
N GLY A 385 5.10 -10.92 15.35
CA GLY A 385 4.39 -11.77 14.38
C GLY A 385 4.92 -13.21 14.29
N VAL A 386 6.00 -13.52 15.02
CA VAL A 386 6.63 -14.84 15.05
C VAL A 386 6.09 -15.72 16.17
N ASN A 387 5.57 -15.14 17.25
CA ASN A 387 5.02 -15.91 18.37
C ASN A 387 3.53 -15.70 18.63
N ASP A 388 2.85 -14.84 17.86
CA ASP A 388 1.43 -14.65 18.08
C ASP A 388 0.64 -14.40 16.80
N LYS A 389 -0.51 -15.06 16.66
CA LYS A 389 -1.36 -15.01 15.47
C LYS A 389 -2.10 -13.69 15.28
N ASN A 390 -1.95 -12.75 16.20
CA ASN A 390 -2.61 -11.45 16.13
C ASN A 390 -1.73 -10.39 16.81
N ASN A 391 -0.90 -9.66 16.06
CA ASN A 391 -0.66 -8.23 16.33
C ASN A 391 0.19 -7.50 15.28
N PRO A 392 0.04 -6.17 15.18
CA PRO A 392 0.36 -5.44 13.97
C PRO A 392 1.82 -5.02 13.87
N MET A 393 2.43 -5.45 12.77
CA MET A 393 3.51 -4.78 12.06
C MET A 393 3.13 -3.29 11.82
N ASP A 394 4.07 -2.36 11.68
CA ASP A 394 3.84 -0.89 11.50
C ASP A 394 3.20 -0.53 10.13
N VAL A 395 2.09 -1.21 9.79
CA VAL A 395 1.55 -1.36 8.43
C VAL A 395 0.04 -1.68 8.41
N TYR A 396 -0.79 -1.26 9.36
CA TYR A 396 -2.24 -1.62 9.32
C TYR A 396 -3.21 -0.53 8.82
N PRO A 397 -3.10 -0.08 7.55
CA PRO A 397 -4.25 0.43 6.82
C PRO A 397 -5.25 -0.64 6.34
N PHE A 398 -5.00 -1.92 6.65
CA PHE A 398 -5.85 -3.05 6.25
C PHE A 398 -6.72 -3.63 7.36
N GLN A 399 -6.50 -3.26 8.62
CA GLN A 399 -7.44 -3.55 9.73
C GLN A 399 -8.67 -2.68 9.70
N VAL A 400 -8.61 -1.61 8.90
CA VAL A 400 -9.74 -0.77 8.62
C VAL A 400 -10.33 -1.25 7.32
N ALA A 401 -11.57 -1.76 7.37
CA ALA A 401 -12.28 -2.14 6.16
C ALA A 401 -12.27 -0.93 5.21
N LYS A 402 -11.70 -1.13 4.03
CA LYS A 402 -11.55 -0.03 3.07
C LYS A 402 -12.93 0.45 2.65
N SER A 403 -13.11 1.74 2.42
CA SER A 403 -14.25 2.22 1.61
C SER A 403 -14.21 1.67 0.17
N LEU A 404 -13.10 1.02 -0.23
CA LEU A 404 -12.86 0.52 -1.58
C LEU A 404 -13.30 -0.92 -1.80
N GLU A 405 -13.70 -1.69 -0.77
CA GLU A 405 -14.35 -2.98 -1.01
C GLU A 405 -15.63 -2.75 -1.80
N HIS A 406 -15.68 -3.30 -3.00
CA HIS A 406 -16.89 -3.31 -3.80
C HIS A 406 -17.75 -4.44 -3.26
N SER A 407 -18.93 -4.12 -2.72
CA SER A 407 -19.95 -5.14 -2.55
C SER A 407 -20.35 -5.58 -3.95
N SER A 408 -20.11 -6.85 -4.28
CA SER A 408 -20.69 -7.51 -5.46
C SER A 408 -22.23 -7.46 -5.48
N ASN A 409 -22.86 -7.00 -4.38
CA ASN A 409 -24.30 -6.90 -4.19
C ASN A 409 -24.82 -5.47 -3.90
N TYR A 410 -24.02 -4.40 -4.08
CA TYR A 410 -24.49 -3.01 -3.95
C TYR A 410 -25.18 -2.68 -2.60
N ASP A 411 -24.62 -3.14 -1.48
CA ASP A 411 -25.07 -2.73 -0.15
C ASP A 411 -24.28 -1.50 0.35
N ASP A 412 -24.77 -0.30 0.02
CA ASP A 412 -24.16 0.98 0.40
C ASP A 412 -24.11 1.22 1.92
N VAL A 413 -24.97 0.56 2.71
CA VAL A 413 -25.03 0.73 4.17
C VAL A 413 -23.94 -0.08 4.87
N ALA A 414 -23.55 -1.22 4.30
CA ALA A 414 -22.45 -2.06 4.79
C ALA A 414 -21.03 -1.53 4.43
N LEU A 415 -20.93 -0.54 3.51
CA LEU A 415 -19.66 -0.01 2.99
C LEU A 415 -19.24 1.35 3.57
N GLN A 416 -20.05 1.94 4.47
CA GLN A 416 -19.63 3.11 5.24
C GLN A 416 -18.70 2.68 6.37
N ASN A 417 -17.43 2.47 6.05
CA ASN A 417 -16.38 2.40 7.05
C ASN A 417 -16.06 3.84 7.47
N ASN A 418 -16.95 4.43 8.27
CA ASN A 418 -16.69 5.70 8.93
C ASN A 418 -15.57 5.48 9.94
N ILE A 419 -14.44 6.14 9.70
CA ILE A 419 -13.23 5.98 10.49
C ILE A 419 -12.86 7.34 11.04
N THR A 420 -12.37 7.32 12.27
CA THR A 420 -11.95 8.52 12.97
C THR A 420 -10.48 8.77 12.68
N SER A 421 -10.15 9.98 12.21
CA SER A 421 -8.74 10.35 11.95
C SER A 421 -7.91 10.36 13.23
N GLY A 422 -6.60 10.18 13.11
CA GLY A 422 -5.67 10.22 14.24
C GLY A 422 -4.21 10.42 13.82
N ILE A 423 -3.28 10.06 14.71
CA ILE A 423 -1.84 10.28 14.50
C ILE A 423 -1.33 9.59 13.21
N ASP A 424 -1.79 8.37 12.94
CA ASP A 424 -1.33 7.58 11.80
C ASP A 424 -2.20 7.77 10.53
N LEU A 425 -3.48 8.11 10.73
CA LEU A 425 -4.46 8.32 9.68
C LEU A 425 -5.02 9.74 9.74
N LYS A 426 -4.34 10.67 9.05
CA LYS A 426 -4.68 12.09 9.03
C LYS A 426 -6.01 12.35 8.34
N SER A 427 -6.76 13.35 8.80
CA SER A 427 -7.85 13.93 8.02
C SER A 427 -7.34 15.00 7.07
N ASP A 428 -8.14 15.27 6.05
CA ASP A 428 -7.87 16.28 5.04
C ASP A 428 -8.77 17.52 5.19
N GLU A 429 -8.45 18.60 4.47
CA GLU A 429 -9.25 19.82 4.52
C GLU A 429 -10.61 19.62 3.82
N PRO A 430 -11.73 20.16 4.37
CA PRO A 430 -13.06 20.00 3.79
C PRO A 430 -13.20 20.44 2.32
N ARG A 431 -12.34 21.36 1.86
CA ARG A 431 -12.35 21.88 0.47
C ARG A 431 -11.84 20.86 -0.56
N PHE A 432 -11.14 19.82 -0.13
CA PHE A 432 -10.67 18.73 -0.97
C PHE A 432 -11.74 17.65 -1.06
N LYS A 433 -12.22 17.39 -2.29
CA LYS A 433 -13.32 16.46 -2.56
C LYS A 433 -12.87 15.34 -3.48
N LEU A 434 -13.23 14.11 -3.10
CA LEU A 434 -13.12 12.93 -3.95
C LEU A 434 -14.49 12.55 -4.50
N ILE A 435 -14.55 12.28 -5.81
CA ILE A 435 -15.73 11.73 -6.49
C ILE A 435 -15.39 10.32 -6.93
N ASP A 436 -15.96 9.32 -6.28
CA ASP A 436 -15.86 7.92 -6.69
C ASP A 436 -16.76 7.66 -7.89
N THR A 437 -16.13 7.37 -9.03
CA THR A 437 -16.83 7.18 -10.30
C THR A 437 -17.21 5.73 -10.55
N ARG A 438 -16.90 4.78 -9.67
CA ARG A 438 -17.06 3.34 -9.95
C ARG A 438 -18.51 2.88 -10.12
N ASN A 439 -19.47 3.67 -9.63
CA ASN A 439 -20.90 3.42 -9.85
C ASN A 439 -21.36 3.76 -11.28
N ILE A 440 -20.53 4.49 -12.04
CA ILE A 440 -20.77 4.89 -13.43
C ILE A 440 -20.11 3.82 -14.33
N CYS A 441 -20.73 2.64 -14.42
CA CYS A 441 -20.12 1.44 -15.02
C CYS A 441 -21.05 0.66 -15.98
N SER A 442 -22.13 1.28 -16.45
CA SER A 442 -23.14 0.66 -17.31
C SER A 442 -22.71 0.57 -18.78
N SER A 443 -23.23 -0.43 -19.48
CA SER A 443 -23.21 -0.45 -20.96
C SER A 443 -24.20 0.57 -21.52
N LEU A 444 -23.74 1.41 -22.45
CA LEU A 444 -24.56 2.40 -23.16
C LEU A 444 -24.86 1.96 -24.59
N GLN A 445 -24.55 0.72 -24.94
CA GLN A 445 -24.61 0.22 -26.32
C GLN A 445 -26.01 0.30 -26.94
N CYS A 446 -27.08 0.24 -26.14
CA CYS A 446 -28.45 0.40 -26.63
C CYS A 446 -28.70 1.79 -27.27
N GLN A 447 -27.97 2.82 -26.84
CA GLN A 447 -28.10 4.18 -27.35
C GLN A 447 -27.47 4.35 -28.73
N LEU A 448 -26.50 3.51 -29.12
CA LEU A 448 -25.92 3.52 -30.47
C LEU A 448 -26.81 2.83 -31.51
N LYS A 449 -27.73 1.95 -31.09
CA LYS A 449 -28.57 1.18 -32.03
C LYS A 449 -29.40 2.15 -32.88
N ASN A 450 -29.24 2.05 -34.20
CA ASN A 450 -29.91 2.85 -35.24
C ASN A 450 -29.47 4.33 -35.35
N LYS A 451 -28.45 4.79 -34.62
CA LYS A 451 -27.99 6.19 -34.58
C LYS A 451 -26.53 6.40 -34.99
N VAL A 452 -25.83 5.32 -35.36
CA VAL A 452 -24.45 5.38 -35.86
C VAL A 452 -24.47 5.69 -37.36
N VAL A 453 -23.60 6.60 -37.80
CA VAL A 453 -23.28 6.79 -39.22
C VAL A 453 -22.50 5.55 -39.68
N ILE A 454 -23.20 4.52 -40.17
CA ILE A 454 -22.59 3.26 -40.61
C ILE A 454 -21.95 3.46 -41.99
N HIS A 455 -20.63 3.60 -42.03
CA HIS A 455 -19.90 3.01 -43.16
C HIS A 455 -19.88 1.49 -42.94
N ARG A 456 -20.66 0.76 -43.76
CA ARG A 456 -20.68 -0.71 -43.75
C ARG A 456 -19.26 -1.19 -44.03
N LEU A 457 -18.63 -1.84 -43.06
CA LEU A 457 -17.42 -2.61 -43.29
C LEU A 457 -17.70 -4.11 -43.01
N PRO A 458 -17.11 -5.02 -43.79
CA PRO A 458 -17.40 -6.47 -43.78
C PRO A 458 -16.88 -7.17 -42.53
N LEU A 459 -17.57 -8.23 -42.08
CA LEU A 459 -17.43 -9.12 -40.88
C LEU A 459 -16.04 -9.44 -40.26
N THR A 460 -14.94 -8.90 -40.76
CA THR A 460 -13.58 -8.88 -40.21
C THR A 460 -13.26 -7.58 -39.43
N VAL A 461 -14.23 -6.68 -39.24
CA VAL A 461 -14.02 -5.33 -38.66
C VAL A 461 -14.07 -5.31 -37.13
N SER A 462 -13.31 -4.37 -36.57
CA SER A 462 -13.53 -3.86 -35.24
C SER A 462 -14.94 -3.27 -35.04
N HIS A 463 -15.43 -3.39 -33.81
CA HIS A 463 -16.75 -2.96 -33.36
C HIS A 463 -16.61 -1.70 -32.50
N ARG A 464 -17.64 -0.86 -32.48
CA ARG A 464 -17.72 0.30 -31.57
C ARG A 464 -18.54 -0.10 -30.35
N TYR A 465 -17.99 0.13 -29.17
CA TYR A 465 -18.67 -0.14 -27.91
C TYR A 465 -18.81 1.16 -27.12
N TRP A 466 -20.00 1.47 -26.62
CA TRP A 466 -20.24 2.64 -25.76
C TRP A 466 -20.47 2.19 -24.32
N VAL A 467 -19.66 2.70 -23.40
CA VAL A 467 -19.68 2.32 -21.98
C VAL A 467 -19.37 3.51 -21.08
N GLU A 468 -19.95 3.50 -19.90
CA GLU A 468 -19.59 4.41 -18.81
C GLU A 468 -18.16 4.10 -18.31
N ALA A 469 -17.35 5.13 -18.10
CA ALA A 469 -15.90 5.00 -17.95
C ALA A 469 -15.44 4.71 -16.50
N GLY A 470 -16.36 4.65 -15.55
CA GLY A 470 -16.10 4.20 -14.18
C GLY A 470 -15.99 2.68 -14.02
N ILE A 471 -16.34 1.91 -15.05
CA ILE A 471 -16.17 0.45 -15.09
C ILE A 471 -14.70 0.04 -14.91
N THR A 472 -14.43 -1.04 -14.17
CA THR A 472 -13.06 -1.58 -14.05
C THR A 472 -12.62 -2.28 -15.33
N ILE A 473 -11.32 -2.44 -15.56
CA ILE A 473 -10.82 -3.18 -16.74
C ILE A 473 -11.25 -4.66 -16.71
N THR A 474 -11.28 -5.27 -15.53
CA THR A 474 -11.81 -6.63 -15.35
C THR A 474 -13.30 -6.71 -15.72
N ASP A 475 -14.11 -5.80 -15.18
CA ASP A 475 -15.56 -5.82 -15.44
C ASP A 475 -15.87 -5.50 -16.90
N LEU A 476 -15.10 -4.60 -17.52
CA LEU A 476 -15.21 -4.31 -18.96
C LEU A 476 -14.87 -5.54 -19.81
N SER A 477 -13.79 -6.24 -19.47
CA SER A 477 -13.39 -7.47 -20.18
C SER A 477 -14.47 -8.54 -20.08
N ASN A 478 -15.02 -8.76 -18.89
CA ASN A 478 -16.15 -9.66 -18.66
C ASN A 478 -17.38 -9.21 -19.45
N LEU A 479 -17.76 -7.93 -19.38
CA LEU A 479 -18.91 -7.37 -20.09
C LEU A 479 -18.79 -7.60 -21.60
N LEU A 480 -17.63 -7.29 -22.18
CA LEU A 480 -17.36 -7.50 -23.61
C LEU A 480 -17.45 -8.97 -23.99
N ASP A 481 -16.93 -9.87 -23.16
CA ASP A 481 -16.99 -11.30 -23.42
C ASP A 481 -18.41 -11.88 -23.39
N HIS A 482 -19.32 -11.26 -22.61
CA HIS A 482 -20.74 -11.65 -22.55
C HIS A 482 -21.61 -11.05 -23.68
N ASN A 483 -21.03 -10.29 -24.61
CA ASN A 483 -21.77 -9.76 -25.76
C ASN A 483 -22.04 -10.83 -26.83
N LEU A 484 -22.96 -10.53 -27.76
CA LEU A 484 -23.23 -11.31 -28.97
C LEU A 484 -22.96 -10.43 -30.22
N PRO A 485 -21.90 -10.71 -31.02
CA PRO A 485 -20.85 -11.71 -30.77
C PRO A 485 -20.00 -11.37 -29.54
N ARG A 486 -19.26 -12.35 -28.99
CA ARG A 486 -18.30 -12.12 -27.88
C ARG A 486 -17.22 -11.13 -28.34
N LEU A 487 -16.90 -10.14 -27.53
CA LEU A 487 -15.95 -9.07 -27.86
C LEU A 487 -14.76 -9.06 -26.88
N ALA A 488 -13.68 -8.40 -27.26
CA ALA A 488 -12.48 -8.23 -26.45
C ALA A 488 -11.75 -6.92 -26.76
N ILE A 489 -10.91 -6.51 -25.82
CA ILE A 489 -9.90 -5.47 -26.03
C ILE A 489 -8.64 -6.16 -26.52
N GLU A 490 -8.07 -5.69 -27.63
CA GLU A 490 -6.95 -6.39 -28.28
C GLU A 490 -5.60 -6.19 -27.56
N ALA A 491 -5.42 -5.06 -26.87
CA ALA A 491 -4.23 -4.72 -26.09
C ALA A 491 -4.64 -4.07 -24.77
N THR A 492 -4.40 -4.77 -23.65
CA THR A 492 -4.82 -4.33 -22.30
C THR A 492 -3.63 -4.32 -21.34
N GLY A 493 -3.59 -3.33 -20.45
CA GLY A 493 -2.58 -3.28 -19.38
C GLY A 493 -2.88 -4.20 -18.18
N GLY A 494 -1.88 -4.40 -17.33
CA GLY A 494 -1.90 -5.34 -16.19
C GLY A 494 -2.56 -4.83 -14.90
N SER A 495 -3.52 -3.91 -14.98
CA SER A 495 -4.16 -3.26 -13.82
C SER A 495 -5.65 -3.59 -13.74
N PRO A 496 -6.03 -4.82 -13.35
CA PRO A 496 -7.41 -5.32 -13.44
C PRO A 496 -8.44 -4.45 -12.70
N GLY A 497 -8.06 -3.91 -11.53
CA GLY A 497 -8.93 -3.07 -10.71
C GLY A 497 -8.93 -1.57 -11.05
N ALA A 498 -8.13 -1.13 -12.04
CA ALA A 498 -8.19 0.25 -12.50
C ALA A 498 -9.49 0.50 -13.28
N THR A 499 -10.05 1.71 -13.19
CA THR A 499 -11.23 2.08 -14.00
C THR A 499 -10.81 2.43 -15.41
N LEU A 500 -11.69 2.26 -16.40
CA LEU A 500 -11.42 2.62 -17.80
C LEU A 500 -10.95 4.07 -17.92
N ALA A 501 -11.62 5.01 -17.25
CA ALA A 501 -11.24 6.42 -17.20
C ALA A 501 -9.84 6.62 -16.61
N GLY A 502 -9.49 5.93 -15.52
CA GLY A 502 -8.16 5.98 -14.91
C GLY A 502 -7.09 5.48 -15.88
N THR A 503 -7.30 4.29 -16.44
CA THR A 503 -6.38 3.61 -17.36
C THR A 503 -6.08 4.46 -18.59
N ILE A 504 -7.08 5.09 -19.22
CA ILE A 504 -6.83 5.96 -20.38
C ILE A 504 -6.19 7.30 -19.99
N SER A 505 -6.61 7.88 -18.86
CA SER A 505 -6.10 9.17 -18.38
C SER A 505 -4.61 9.14 -18.06
N THR A 506 -4.09 7.98 -17.66
CA THR A 506 -2.66 7.79 -17.34
C THR A 506 -1.87 7.07 -18.43
N ALA A 507 -2.50 6.79 -19.59
CA ALA A 507 -1.89 6.06 -20.70
C ALA A 507 -1.38 4.65 -20.32
N THR A 508 -2.08 3.95 -19.42
CA THR A 508 -1.74 2.59 -19.04
C THR A 508 -1.85 1.62 -20.23
N HIS A 509 -0.90 0.70 -20.34
CA HIS A 509 -0.71 -0.17 -21.50
C HIS A 509 -0.26 -1.59 -21.11
N GLY A 510 -0.31 -2.50 -22.09
CA GLY A 510 0.29 -3.82 -22.01
C GLY A 510 1.65 -3.88 -22.73
N GLY A 511 1.95 -5.03 -23.32
CA GLY A 511 3.18 -5.32 -24.07
C GLY A 511 2.90 -5.71 -25.53
N GLU A 512 1.69 -5.43 -26.03
CA GLU A 512 1.23 -5.82 -27.37
C GLU A 512 1.82 -4.93 -28.48
N PHE A 513 3.11 -5.09 -28.76
CA PHE A 513 3.88 -4.21 -29.66
C PHE A 513 3.40 -4.11 -31.12
N LYS A 514 2.52 -5.02 -31.58
CA LYS A 514 1.95 -4.99 -32.95
C LYS A 514 0.57 -4.37 -33.04
N LYS A 515 -0.06 -4.02 -31.91
CA LYS A 515 -1.47 -3.66 -31.84
C LYS A 515 -1.63 -2.25 -31.27
N PRO A 516 -2.51 -1.40 -31.85
CA PRO A 516 -2.84 -0.11 -31.25
C PRO A 516 -3.18 -0.24 -29.77
N LEU A 517 -2.62 0.66 -28.97
CA LEU A 517 -2.87 0.72 -27.52
C LEU A 517 -4.33 1.07 -27.25
N MET A 518 -4.84 0.72 -26.07
CA MET A 518 -6.21 1.02 -25.68
C MET A 518 -6.54 2.53 -25.78
N ILE A 519 -5.60 3.39 -25.42
CA ILE A 519 -5.75 4.85 -25.55
C ILE A 519 -5.91 5.32 -27.00
N ASP A 520 -5.34 4.61 -27.97
CA ASP A 520 -5.46 4.95 -29.39
C ASP A 520 -6.75 4.42 -30.02
N ARG A 521 -7.52 3.62 -29.27
CA ARG A 521 -8.80 3.03 -29.68
C ARG A 521 -10.02 3.82 -29.20
N ILE A 522 -9.81 4.91 -28.46
CA ILE A 522 -10.90 5.78 -28.03
C ILE A 522 -11.32 6.66 -29.20
N LEU A 523 -12.58 6.54 -29.61
CA LEU A 523 -13.17 7.24 -30.74
C LEU A 523 -13.96 8.48 -30.32
N ALA A 524 -14.53 8.46 -29.11
CA ALA A 524 -15.21 9.60 -28.52
C ALA A 524 -15.15 9.58 -26.99
N VAL A 525 -15.19 10.77 -26.39
CA VAL A 525 -15.24 11.00 -24.95
C VAL A 525 -16.41 11.93 -24.62
N HIS A 526 -17.23 11.54 -23.65
CA HIS A 526 -18.15 12.44 -22.95
C HIS A 526 -17.50 12.90 -21.66
N LEU A 527 -17.10 14.17 -21.60
CA LEU A 527 -16.36 14.77 -20.48
C LEU A 527 -17.27 15.72 -19.71
N ILE A 528 -17.22 15.62 -18.38
CA ILE A 528 -17.81 16.60 -17.46
C ILE A 528 -16.69 17.54 -16.99
N GLY A 529 -16.63 18.73 -17.57
CA GLY A 529 -15.62 19.74 -17.30
C GLY A 529 -15.97 20.66 -16.12
N PRO A 530 -15.11 21.66 -15.85
CA PRO A 530 -15.36 22.70 -14.85
C PRO A 530 -16.74 23.34 -14.97
N GLY A 531 -17.40 23.62 -13.84
CA GLY A 531 -18.77 24.17 -13.83
C GLY A 531 -19.87 23.15 -14.16
N GLY A 532 -19.54 21.87 -14.31
CA GLY A 532 -20.46 20.83 -14.77
C GLY A 532 -20.79 20.96 -16.26
N VAL A 533 -19.91 21.61 -17.03
CA VAL A 533 -20.08 21.77 -18.48
C VAL A 533 -19.84 20.44 -19.18
N GLU A 534 -20.84 20.00 -19.94
CA GLU A 534 -20.77 18.75 -20.69
C GLU A 534 -20.12 18.98 -22.06
N TRP A 535 -19.17 18.11 -22.41
CA TRP A 535 -18.47 18.08 -23.68
C TRP A 535 -18.63 16.71 -24.35
N TRP A 536 -18.92 16.72 -25.64
CA TRP A 536 -18.75 15.54 -26.50
C TRP A 536 -17.60 15.79 -27.44
N ILE A 537 -16.60 14.92 -27.39
CA ILE A 537 -15.37 15.08 -28.14
C ILE A 537 -15.16 13.83 -28.96
N GLU A 538 -15.20 13.96 -30.28
CA GLU A 538 -14.89 12.91 -31.24
C GLU A 538 -13.88 13.43 -32.29
N GLY A 539 -13.12 12.49 -32.85
CA GLY A 539 -12.05 12.81 -33.80
C GLY A 539 -12.54 13.00 -35.24
N SER A 540 -11.67 12.67 -36.18
CA SER A 540 -11.99 12.58 -37.62
C SER A 540 -12.98 11.47 -37.94
N ASN A 541 -13.03 10.41 -37.13
CA ASN A 541 -13.98 9.32 -37.25
C ASN A 541 -15.27 9.63 -36.51
N ASN A 542 -16.19 10.36 -37.15
CA ASN A 542 -17.49 10.71 -36.54
C ASN A 542 -18.22 9.47 -35.99
N VAL A 543 -18.65 9.56 -34.73
CA VAL A 543 -19.27 8.44 -34.01
C VAL A 543 -20.79 8.55 -34.06
N ILE A 544 -21.31 9.74 -33.78
CA ILE A 544 -22.75 10.01 -33.66
C ILE A 544 -23.11 11.38 -34.23
N ALA A 545 -24.26 11.51 -34.87
CA ALA A 545 -24.72 12.82 -35.33
C ALA A 545 -25.07 13.72 -34.13
N LYS A 546 -24.71 15.01 -34.22
CA LYS A 546 -24.96 16.00 -33.15
C LYS A 546 -26.42 15.99 -32.66
N ALA A 547 -27.38 15.99 -33.59
CA ALA A 547 -28.81 16.01 -33.24
C ALA A 547 -29.24 14.75 -32.48
N ASP A 548 -28.72 13.58 -32.85
CA ASP A 548 -28.99 12.32 -32.16
C ASP A 548 -28.40 12.30 -30.76
N LEU A 549 -27.19 12.83 -30.60
CA LEU A 549 -26.54 12.95 -29.29
C LEU A 549 -27.27 13.96 -28.40
N GLN A 550 -27.64 15.13 -28.91
CA GLN A 550 -28.40 16.13 -28.15
C GLN A 550 -29.80 15.62 -27.77
N GLY A 551 -30.36 14.67 -28.52
CA GLY A 551 -31.56 13.94 -28.11
C GLY A 551 -31.38 13.05 -26.88
N ILE A 552 -30.13 12.64 -26.57
CA ILE A 552 -29.77 11.85 -25.38
C ILE A 552 -29.28 12.78 -24.25
N TYR A 553 -28.43 13.75 -24.60
CA TYR A 553 -27.79 14.70 -23.68
C TYR A 553 -28.08 16.14 -24.14
N PRO A 554 -29.25 16.70 -23.81
CA PRO A 554 -29.71 17.98 -24.34
C PRO A 554 -28.89 19.19 -23.86
N ASN A 555 -28.07 19.04 -22.82
CA ASN A 555 -27.25 20.11 -22.28
C ASN A 555 -25.91 20.30 -23.02
N ILE A 556 -25.55 19.39 -23.94
CA ILE A 556 -24.34 19.53 -24.74
C ILE A 556 -24.57 20.60 -25.80
N SER A 557 -24.02 21.79 -25.56
CA SER A 557 -24.12 22.92 -26.47
C SER A 557 -23.34 22.69 -27.76
N ASP A 558 -23.67 23.44 -28.81
CA ASP A 558 -22.97 23.39 -30.09
C ASP A 558 -21.48 23.72 -29.97
N ALA A 559 -21.10 24.60 -29.04
CA ALA A 559 -19.71 24.96 -28.80
C ALA A 559 -18.90 23.84 -28.11
N ASN A 560 -19.59 22.90 -27.46
CA ASN A 560 -18.97 21.79 -26.71
C ASN A 560 -19.08 20.45 -27.43
N PHE A 561 -19.58 20.45 -28.66
CA PHE A 561 -19.57 19.30 -29.56
C PHE A 561 -18.37 19.43 -30.51
N VAL A 562 -17.30 18.72 -30.20
CA VAL A 562 -16.07 18.71 -30.99
C VAL A 562 -16.12 17.53 -31.96
N SER A 563 -16.14 17.82 -33.26
CA SER A 563 -15.97 16.83 -34.33
C SER A 563 -15.27 17.44 -35.53
N SER A 564 -14.71 16.63 -36.41
CA SER A 564 -14.03 17.12 -37.61
C SER A 564 -14.90 17.97 -38.55
N ALA A 565 -16.23 17.80 -38.51
CA ALA A 565 -17.16 18.55 -39.36
C ALA A 565 -17.50 19.95 -38.81
N LEU A 566 -17.35 20.16 -37.50
CA LEU A 566 -17.80 21.37 -36.81
C LEU A 566 -16.67 22.14 -36.13
N TRP A 567 -15.59 21.45 -35.74
CA TRP A 567 -14.43 22.05 -35.12
C TRP A 567 -13.59 22.81 -36.14
N SER A 568 -13.31 24.08 -35.88
CA SER A 568 -12.65 24.99 -36.83
C SER A 568 -11.55 25.86 -36.19
N ASP A 569 -10.91 25.36 -35.12
CA ASP A 569 -9.77 26.05 -34.51
C ASP A 569 -8.53 25.97 -35.43
N PRO A 570 -7.80 27.09 -35.68
CA PRO A 570 -6.65 27.10 -36.56
C PRO A 570 -5.38 26.47 -35.97
N ASN A 571 -5.31 26.28 -34.65
CA ASN A 571 -4.12 25.78 -33.94
C ASN A 571 -4.18 24.27 -33.69
N ILE A 572 -5.37 23.71 -33.52
CA ILE A 572 -5.57 22.28 -33.22
C ILE A 572 -6.75 21.68 -33.98
N THR A 573 -6.62 20.42 -34.37
CA THR A 573 -7.69 19.64 -34.99
C THR A 573 -8.60 18.98 -33.95
N ALA A 574 -9.75 18.46 -34.37
CA ALA A 574 -10.61 17.65 -33.50
C ALA A 574 -9.90 16.39 -32.97
N ASP A 575 -9.03 15.79 -33.78
CA ASP A 575 -8.20 14.65 -33.35
C ASP A 575 -7.22 15.06 -32.26
N ASP A 576 -6.57 16.22 -32.39
CA ASP A 576 -5.64 16.72 -31.35
C ASP A 576 -6.36 16.97 -30.04
N PHE A 577 -7.58 17.51 -30.10
CA PHE A 577 -8.46 17.71 -28.93
C PHE A 577 -8.77 16.37 -28.25
N LEU A 578 -9.27 15.38 -29.01
CA LEU A 578 -9.58 14.05 -28.48
C LEU A 578 -8.34 13.40 -27.86
N LYS A 579 -7.22 13.39 -28.57
CA LYS A 579 -5.94 12.80 -28.14
C LYS A 579 -5.34 13.45 -26.90
N ALA A 580 -5.64 14.73 -26.64
CA ALA A 580 -5.26 15.41 -25.41
C ALA A 580 -6.17 15.03 -24.23
N VAL A 581 -7.48 14.89 -24.48
CA VAL A 581 -8.46 14.56 -23.44
C VAL A 581 -8.38 13.10 -22.99
N VAL A 582 -8.08 12.18 -23.91
CA VAL A 582 -7.92 10.74 -23.58
C VAL A 582 -6.85 10.54 -22.51
N THR A 583 -5.68 11.17 -22.65
CA THR A 583 -4.60 11.15 -21.65
C THR A 583 -4.54 12.50 -20.94
N SER A 584 -5.58 12.80 -20.15
CA SER A 584 -5.74 14.10 -19.47
C SER A 584 -5.26 14.12 -18.02
N MET A 585 -4.80 12.97 -17.48
CA MET A 585 -4.44 12.81 -16.08
C MET A 585 -5.58 13.22 -15.10
N GLY A 586 -6.83 13.21 -15.58
CA GLY A 586 -8.00 13.69 -14.84
C GLY A 586 -7.94 15.17 -14.46
N THR A 587 -7.18 15.98 -15.21
CA THR A 587 -6.96 17.42 -14.92
C THR A 587 -7.88 18.34 -15.73
N MET A 588 -8.54 17.81 -16.77
CA MET A 588 -9.46 18.56 -17.62
C MET A 588 -10.93 18.39 -17.19
N GLY A 589 -11.23 17.36 -16.38
CA GLY A 589 -12.57 17.02 -15.96
C GLY A 589 -12.70 15.53 -15.64
N ILE A 590 -13.93 15.07 -15.52
CA ILE A 590 -14.28 13.66 -15.27
C ILE A 590 -14.78 13.05 -16.57
N ILE A 591 -14.08 12.03 -17.07
CA ILE A 591 -14.54 11.25 -18.23
C ILE A 591 -15.72 10.39 -17.76
N TYR A 592 -16.93 10.74 -18.22
CA TYR A 592 -18.16 10.05 -17.85
C TYR A 592 -18.34 8.78 -18.67
N SER A 593 -18.22 8.86 -19.99
CA SER A 593 -18.36 7.71 -20.90
C SER A 593 -17.42 7.84 -22.09
N VAL A 594 -17.14 6.69 -22.72
CA VAL A 594 -16.32 6.63 -23.93
C VAL A 594 -16.93 5.71 -24.97
N VAL A 595 -16.67 6.02 -26.24
CA VAL A 595 -16.85 5.05 -27.32
C VAL A 595 -15.48 4.53 -27.71
N LEU A 596 -15.27 3.23 -27.58
CA LEU A 596 -14.00 2.57 -27.89
C LEU A 596 -14.15 1.50 -28.97
N GLU A 597 -13.06 1.27 -29.69
CA GLU A 597 -12.92 0.19 -30.66
C GLU A 597 -12.57 -1.13 -29.97
N VAL A 598 -13.36 -2.17 -30.21
CA VAL A 598 -13.17 -3.54 -29.69
C VAL A 598 -13.16 -4.55 -30.84
N VAL A 599 -12.63 -5.74 -30.61
CA VAL A 599 -12.53 -6.81 -31.62
C VAL A 599 -13.38 -8.02 -31.22
N PRO A 600 -13.71 -8.95 -32.14
CA PRO A 600 -14.23 -10.25 -31.75
C PRO A 600 -13.30 -10.92 -30.73
N GLN A 601 -13.87 -11.60 -29.74
CA GLN A 601 -13.11 -12.34 -28.73
C GLN A 601 -12.13 -13.31 -29.39
N PHE A 602 -10.98 -13.52 -28.74
CA PHE A 602 -9.92 -14.41 -29.21
C PHE A 602 -9.22 -15.10 -28.05
N SER A 603 -8.54 -16.21 -28.35
CA SER A 603 -7.67 -16.89 -27.40
C SER A 603 -6.22 -16.52 -27.63
N ILE A 604 -5.43 -16.52 -26.56
CA ILE A 604 -3.98 -16.33 -26.63
C ILE A 604 -3.27 -17.54 -26.05
N GLN A 605 -2.12 -17.85 -26.62
CA GLN A 605 -1.11 -18.68 -25.98
C GLN A 605 0.02 -17.78 -25.51
N GLN A 606 0.30 -17.81 -24.22
CA GLN A 606 1.48 -17.22 -23.61
C GLN A 606 2.53 -18.31 -23.41
N VAL A 607 3.77 -18.00 -23.77
CA VAL A 607 4.92 -18.85 -23.48
C VAL A 607 5.97 -18.02 -22.78
N THR A 608 6.40 -18.48 -21.61
CA THR A 608 7.48 -17.88 -20.84
C THR A 608 8.74 -18.75 -20.95
N PHE A 609 9.91 -18.13 -21.09
CA PHE A 609 11.20 -18.81 -21.05
C PHE A 609 12.16 -18.07 -20.12
N LYS A 610 12.78 -18.81 -19.20
CA LYS A 610 13.73 -18.32 -18.22
C LYS A 610 15.18 -18.51 -18.71
N HIS A 611 15.94 -17.43 -18.72
CA HIS A 611 17.40 -17.43 -18.82
C HIS A 611 18.00 -17.28 -17.41
N ALA A 612 19.16 -17.91 -17.19
CA ALA A 612 19.80 -17.98 -15.88
C ALA A 612 20.11 -16.59 -15.31
N ASP A 613 20.62 -15.70 -16.16
CA ASP A 613 20.95 -14.31 -15.81
C ASP A 613 21.00 -13.40 -17.05
N TRP A 614 21.17 -12.10 -16.83
CA TRP A 614 21.29 -11.08 -17.86
C TRP A 614 22.43 -11.36 -18.86
N ASP A 615 23.61 -11.74 -18.38
CA ASP A 615 24.79 -11.94 -19.24
C ASP A 615 24.65 -13.19 -20.12
N SER A 616 24.03 -14.27 -19.60
CA SER A 616 23.69 -15.48 -20.35
C SER A 616 22.67 -15.20 -21.45
N MET A 617 21.67 -14.35 -21.19
CA MET A 617 20.70 -13.90 -22.18
C MET A 617 21.37 -13.05 -23.26
N LEU A 618 22.26 -12.11 -22.90
CA LEU A 618 23.03 -11.31 -23.85
C LEU A 618 23.91 -12.19 -24.76
N SER A 619 24.60 -13.17 -24.18
CA SER A 619 25.39 -14.16 -24.92
C SER A 619 24.52 -14.93 -25.92
N LYS A 620 23.33 -15.38 -25.49
CA LYS A 620 22.37 -16.06 -26.36
C LYS A 620 21.84 -15.17 -27.48
N ALA A 621 21.68 -13.87 -27.22
CA ALA A 621 21.29 -12.87 -28.20
C ALA A 621 22.44 -12.46 -29.15
N GLY A 622 23.69 -12.87 -28.87
CA GLY A 622 24.86 -12.45 -29.63
C GLY A 622 25.24 -10.98 -29.38
N VAL A 623 24.96 -10.45 -28.20
CA VAL A 623 25.24 -9.06 -27.80
C VAL A 623 26.36 -9.02 -26.76
N ALA A 624 27.42 -8.27 -27.04
CA ALA A 624 28.49 -8.08 -26.06
C ALA A 624 28.10 -6.99 -25.04
N LYS A 625 28.34 -7.26 -23.75
CA LYS A 625 28.12 -6.29 -22.67
C LYS A 625 28.90 -5.00 -22.86
N SER A 626 30.11 -5.09 -23.43
CA SER A 626 30.95 -3.93 -23.79
C SER A 626 30.26 -2.99 -24.79
N ASP A 627 29.45 -3.54 -25.70
CA ASP A 627 28.75 -2.74 -26.71
C ASP A 627 27.57 -1.98 -26.07
N LEU A 628 26.89 -2.60 -25.10
CA LEU A 628 25.87 -1.91 -24.31
C LEU A 628 26.48 -0.80 -23.45
N LEU A 629 27.62 -1.03 -22.80
CA LEU A 629 28.37 -0.01 -22.05
C LEU A 629 28.84 1.14 -22.96
N ALA A 630 29.27 0.82 -24.18
CA ALA A 630 29.64 1.80 -25.20
C ALA A 630 28.44 2.44 -25.91
N ARG A 631 27.20 2.08 -25.52
CA ARG A 631 25.94 2.62 -26.06
C ARG A 631 25.79 2.43 -27.57
N VAL A 632 26.22 1.28 -28.07
CA VAL A 632 26.14 0.94 -29.49
C VAL A 632 24.67 0.66 -29.86
N ALA A 633 24.12 1.48 -30.76
CA ALA A 633 22.73 1.39 -31.19
C ALA A 633 22.36 0.03 -31.80
N THR A 634 23.26 -0.56 -32.61
CA THR A 634 23.01 -1.86 -33.24
C THR A 634 22.92 -3.00 -32.21
N ALA A 635 23.67 -2.94 -31.11
CA ALA A 635 23.59 -3.93 -30.03
C ALA A 635 22.22 -3.90 -29.34
N ASN A 636 21.70 -2.70 -29.08
CA ASN A 636 20.36 -2.51 -28.52
C ASN A 636 19.27 -3.06 -29.47
N MET A 637 19.38 -2.77 -30.77
CA MET A 637 18.45 -3.27 -31.77
C MET A 637 18.52 -4.79 -31.96
N THR A 638 19.70 -5.40 -31.85
CA THR A 638 19.86 -6.86 -31.87
C THR A 638 19.12 -7.49 -30.69
N LEU A 639 19.25 -6.94 -29.48
CA LEU A 639 18.54 -7.44 -28.31
C LEU A 639 17.02 -7.26 -28.44
N LEU A 640 16.55 -6.12 -28.96
CA LEU A 640 15.12 -5.92 -29.27
C LEU A 640 14.59 -7.04 -30.18
N ASN A 641 15.30 -7.35 -31.26
CA ASN A 641 14.89 -8.37 -32.22
C ASN A 641 14.91 -9.77 -31.61
N PHE A 642 15.89 -10.06 -30.75
CA PHE A 642 15.95 -11.30 -29.98
C PHE A 642 14.71 -11.47 -29.09
N LEU A 643 14.28 -10.44 -28.35
CA LEU A 643 13.08 -10.50 -27.50
C LEU A 643 11.79 -10.72 -28.31
N LYS A 644 11.74 -10.24 -29.55
CA LYS A 644 10.59 -10.40 -30.45
C LYS A 644 10.51 -11.77 -31.11
N ASP A 645 11.64 -12.48 -31.26
CA ASP A 645 11.71 -13.76 -31.96
C ASP A 645 11.91 -14.95 -31.03
N GLY A 646 10.82 -15.64 -30.75
CA GLY A 646 10.80 -16.85 -29.94
C GLY A 646 11.63 -18.00 -30.50
N SER A 647 11.91 -18.03 -31.81
CA SER A 647 12.80 -19.03 -32.39
C SER A 647 14.25 -18.87 -31.92
N LEU A 648 14.61 -17.67 -31.45
CA LEU A 648 15.93 -17.35 -30.93
C LEU A 648 15.97 -17.35 -29.40
N ASN A 649 14.92 -16.85 -28.76
CA ASN A 649 14.91 -16.56 -27.32
C ASN A 649 14.41 -17.70 -26.40
N GLY A 650 13.93 -18.81 -26.98
CA GLY A 650 13.52 -20.02 -26.25
C GLY A 650 12.00 -20.22 -26.12
N THR A 651 11.19 -19.16 -26.31
CA THR A 651 9.72 -19.29 -26.24
C THR A 651 9.16 -20.11 -27.41
N GLY A 652 9.80 -20.09 -28.57
CA GLY A 652 9.39 -20.82 -29.77
C GLY A 652 8.24 -20.17 -30.56
N ILE A 653 7.78 -18.98 -30.17
CA ILE A 653 6.81 -18.20 -30.96
C ILE A 653 7.58 -17.33 -31.96
N SER A 654 7.44 -17.60 -33.26
CA SER A 654 8.18 -16.87 -34.30
C SER A 654 7.96 -15.35 -34.23
N ALA A 655 8.93 -14.56 -34.71
CA ALA A 655 8.79 -13.10 -34.79
C ALA A 655 7.52 -12.64 -35.53
N ASN A 656 7.05 -13.41 -36.51
CA ASN A 656 5.84 -13.09 -37.27
C ASN A 656 4.57 -13.31 -36.45
N ASP A 657 4.51 -14.39 -35.67
CA ASP A 657 3.34 -14.75 -34.87
C ASP A 657 3.29 -13.99 -33.54
N ASN A 658 4.44 -13.60 -33.00
CA ASN A 658 4.53 -12.95 -31.71
C ASN A 658 3.80 -11.60 -31.70
N GLN A 659 2.88 -11.42 -30.77
CA GLN A 659 2.10 -10.20 -30.58
C GLN A 659 2.52 -9.43 -29.33
N TYR A 660 3.29 -10.02 -28.43
CA TYR A 660 3.56 -9.49 -27.09
C TYR A 660 5.00 -9.71 -26.65
N VAL A 661 5.60 -8.73 -25.99
CA VAL A 661 6.90 -8.89 -25.33
C VAL A 661 6.83 -8.32 -23.93
N ASP A 662 7.23 -9.14 -22.97
CA ASP A 662 7.63 -8.73 -21.62
C ASP A 662 8.93 -9.45 -21.26
N LEU A 663 9.82 -8.75 -20.58
CA LEU A 663 11.04 -9.28 -19.99
C LEU A 663 11.06 -8.88 -18.52
N ALA A 664 10.80 -9.84 -17.64
CA ALA A 664 10.95 -9.65 -16.21
C ALA A 664 12.38 -9.98 -15.79
N ILE A 665 12.98 -9.16 -14.94
CA ILE A 665 14.33 -9.33 -14.41
C ILE A 665 14.26 -9.32 -12.89
N ASN A 666 14.84 -10.35 -12.26
CA ASN A 666 15.14 -10.32 -10.85
C ASN A 666 16.35 -9.38 -10.62
N PRO A 667 16.20 -8.28 -9.88
CA PRO A 667 17.25 -7.27 -9.73
C PRO A 667 18.45 -7.76 -8.92
N LEU A 668 18.35 -8.88 -8.19
CA LEU A 668 19.44 -9.47 -7.41
C LEU A 668 20.16 -10.57 -8.21
N SER A 669 19.46 -11.65 -8.58
CA SER A 669 20.04 -12.77 -9.35
C SER A 669 20.34 -12.40 -10.80
N LYS A 670 19.70 -11.34 -11.32
CA LYS A 670 19.67 -10.96 -12.74
C LYS A 670 19.00 -11.99 -13.65
N SER A 671 18.32 -13.00 -13.10
CA SER A 671 17.55 -13.97 -13.88
C SER A 671 16.47 -13.27 -14.69
N CYS A 672 16.21 -13.79 -15.89
CA CYS A 672 15.46 -13.11 -16.94
C CYS A 672 14.34 -14.01 -17.47
N TRP A 673 13.08 -13.57 -17.41
CA TRP A 673 11.94 -14.27 -17.97
C TRP A 673 11.40 -13.52 -19.18
N ILE A 674 11.55 -14.13 -20.36
CA ILE A 674 11.00 -13.60 -21.60
C ILE A 674 9.62 -14.21 -21.82
N VAL A 675 8.62 -13.36 -22.01
CA VAL A 675 7.24 -13.74 -22.29
C VAL A 675 6.88 -13.34 -23.72
N ASN A 676 6.45 -14.31 -24.52
CA ASN A 676 5.89 -14.06 -25.85
C ASN A 676 4.45 -14.59 -25.92
N ARG A 677 3.59 -13.93 -26.71
CA ARG A 677 2.21 -14.37 -26.93
C ARG A 677 1.88 -14.47 -28.40
N ARG A 678 1.03 -15.44 -28.76
CA ARG A 678 0.42 -15.52 -30.09
C ARG A 678 -1.08 -15.72 -29.98
N PHE A 679 -1.80 -15.30 -31.01
CA PHE A 679 -3.22 -15.62 -31.14
C PHE A 679 -3.40 -17.11 -31.49
N VAL A 680 -4.42 -17.71 -30.88
CA VAL A 680 -4.79 -19.10 -31.13
C VAL A 680 -6.17 -19.10 -31.79
N PRO A 681 -6.35 -19.83 -32.91
CA PRO A 681 -7.65 -19.97 -33.54
C PRO A 681 -8.69 -20.61 -32.59
N GLY A 682 -9.90 -20.04 -32.57
CA GLY A 682 -11.00 -20.50 -31.72
C GLY A 682 -11.01 -19.89 -30.31
N ILE A 683 -12.10 -20.13 -29.57
CA ILE A 683 -12.24 -19.69 -28.17
C ILE A 683 -11.99 -20.86 -27.23
N ILE A 684 -11.04 -20.69 -26.30
CA ILE A 684 -10.68 -21.66 -25.26
C ILE A 684 -11.16 -21.09 -23.92
N ASP A 685 -12.34 -21.51 -23.47
CA ASP A 685 -12.96 -20.98 -22.23
C ASP A 685 -12.29 -21.49 -20.95
N ASP A 686 -11.77 -22.72 -20.99
CA ASP A 686 -11.06 -23.40 -19.91
C ASP A 686 -9.56 -23.05 -19.96
N SER A 687 -9.18 -21.94 -19.34
CA SER A 687 -7.78 -21.79 -18.90
C SER A 687 -7.56 -22.70 -17.70
N LYS A 688 -6.59 -23.63 -17.76
CA LYS A 688 -6.12 -24.30 -16.55
C LYS A 688 -5.56 -23.20 -15.63
N GLU A 689 -6.29 -22.86 -14.57
CA GLU A 689 -5.75 -22.01 -13.52
C GLU A 689 -4.55 -22.73 -12.91
N ASN A 690 -3.41 -22.05 -12.84
CA ASN A 690 -2.25 -22.60 -12.16
C ASN A 690 -2.60 -22.71 -10.67
N ASP A 691 -2.32 -23.86 -10.06
CA ASP A 691 -2.30 -23.98 -8.60
C ASP A 691 -1.11 -23.20 -8.07
N LEU A 692 -1.28 -21.88 -8.02
CA LEU A 692 -0.27 -20.91 -7.64
C LEU A 692 0.27 -21.25 -6.24
N ILE A 693 -0.61 -21.68 -5.31
CA ILE A 693 -0.23 -21.97 -3.92
C ILE A 693 0.75 -23.15 -3.87
N SER A 694 0.45 -24.26 -4.53
CA SER A 694 1.36 -25.41 -4.57
C SER A 694 2.64 -25.11 -5.36
N GLY A 695 2.54 -24.39 -6.47
CA GLY A 695 3.69 -23.95 -7.27
C GLY A 695 4.65 -23.05 -6.48
N TYR A 696 4.11 -22.11 -5.70
CA TYR A 696 4.89 -21.25 -4.81
C TYR A 696 5.65 -22.06 -3.75
N LEU A 697 4.96 -22.93 -3.02
CA LEU A 697 5.57 -23.71 -1.94
C LEU A 697 6.70 -24.60 -2.49
N ASN A 698 6.47 -25.26 -3.62
CA ASN A 698 7.47 -26.13 -4.24
C ASN A 698 8.68 -25.33 -4.76
N SER A 699 8.44 -24.24 -5.49
CA SER A 699 9.51 -23.43 -6.09
C SER A 699 10.39 -22.75 -5.06
N VAL A 700 9.78 -22.08 -4.08
CA VAL A 700 10.51 -21.39 -3.00
C VAL A 700 11.32 -22.40 -2.18
N THR A 701 10.74 -23.57 -1.86
CA THR A 701 11.45 -24.62 -1.13
C THR A 701 12.64 -25.16 -1.93
N SER A 702 12.48 -25.44 -3.22
CA SER A 702 13.57 -25.90 -4.10
C SER A 702 14.71 -24.88 -4.15
N LYS A 703 14.42 -23.60 -4.38
CA LYS A 703 15.44 -22.54 -4.42
C LYS A 703 16.14 -22.34 -3.08
N MET A 704 15.44 -22.56 -1.97
CA MET A 704 16.07 -22.58 -0.65
C MET A 704 17.04 -23.75 -0.45
N THR A 705 17.01 -24.80 -1.27
CA THR A 705 17.83 -26.02 -1.12
C THR A 705 18.94 -26.20 -2.18
N GLU A 706 18.94 -25.45 -3.29
CA GLU A 706 19.83 -25.67 -4.45
C GLU A 706 21.23 -25.04 -4.34
N SER A 707 21.45 -24.04 -3.48
CA SER A 707 22.75 -23.34 -3.38
C SER A 707 23.87 -24.26 -2.85
N ALA A 708 25.03 -24.28 -3.51
CA ALA A 708 26.09 -25.28 -3.35
C ALA A 708 26.90 -25.29 -2.03
N ASP A 709 26.54 -24.48 -1.03
CA ASP A 709 27.33 -24.23 0.21
C ASP A 709 26.51 -24.44 1.51
N VAL A 710 25.53 -25.35 1.51
CA VAL A 710 24.61 -25.53 2.65
C VAL A 710 25.06 -26.66 3.57
N ASP A 711 26.00 -26.37 4.48
CA ASP A 711 26.19 -27.20 5.68
C ASP A 711 24.95 -27.06 6.57
N GLY A 712 24.04 -28.04 6.45
CA GLY A 712 22.76 -28.06 7.16
C GLY A 712 22.95 -28.01 8.67
N VAL A 713 22.12 -27.19 9.33
CA VAL A 713 22.05 -27.15 10.79
C VAL A 713 20.91 -28.06 11.22
N LEU A 714 21.17 -29.03 12.10
CA LEU A 714 20.19 -30.05 12.52
C LEU A 714 19.52 -30.78 11.33
N TYR A 715 20.28 -31.11 10.29
CA TYR A 715 19.79 -31.77 9.06
C TYR A 715 18.78 -30.94 8.23
N SER A 716 18.60 -29.64 8.53
CA SER A 716 17.74 -28.74 7.75
C SER A 716 18.58 -27.69 6.99
N PRO A 717 18.72 -27.83 5.66
CA PRO A 717 19.34 -26.82 4.81
C PRO A 717 18.66 -25.44 4.92
N VAL A 718 17.33 -25.43 4.95
CA VAL A 718 16.51 -24.22 5.06
C VAL A 718 16.79 -23.47 6.37
N LEU A 719 16.97 -24.20 7.48
CA LEU A 719 17.32 -23.62 8.77
C LEU A 719 18.70 -22.96 8.75
N GLY A 720 19.70 -23.62 8.16
CA GLY A 720 21.04 -23.05 8.01
C GLY A 720 21.03 -21.74 7.21
N ARG A 721 20.23 -21.67 6.15
CA ARG A 721 20.06 -20.47 5.33
C ARG A 721 19.33 -19.33 6.04
N PHE A 722 18.35 -19.65 6.88
CA PHE A 722 17.67 -18.65 7.69
C PHE A 722 18.61 -18.05 8.75
N LEU A 723 19.47 -18.87 9.37
CA LEU A 723 20.50 -18.41 10.29
C LEU A 723 21.53 -17.53 9.58
N ASP A 724 21.97 -17.93 8.38
CA ASP A 724 22.84 -17.10 7.54
C ASP A 724 22.19 -15.76 7.17
N PHE A 725 20.88 -15.76 6.89
CA PHE A 725 20.12 -14.56 6.58
C PHE A 725 20.11 -13.55 7.74
N LEU A 726 19.96 -14.04 8.97
CA LEU A 726 20.04 -13.25 10.20
C LEU A 726 21.49 -13.04 10.70
N SER A 727 22.50 -13.51 9.97
CA SER A 727 23.92 -13.49 10.39
C SER A 727 24.15 -14.11 11.79
N ILE A 728 23.38 -15.14 12.15
CA ILE A 728 23.51 -15.86 13.43
C ILE A 728 24.52 -17.01 13.26
N PRO A 729 25.55 -17.11 14.12
CA PRO A 729 26.51 -18.22 14.05
C PRO A 729 25.81 -19.56 14.29
N ARG A 730 26.06 -20.54 13.40
CA ARG A 730 25.38 -21.83 13.36
C ARG A 730 25.64 -22.71 14.60
N ASP A 731 26.73 -22.43 15.32
CA ASP A 731 27.17 -23.03 16.58
C ASP A 731 26.52 -22.43 17.83
N SER A 732 25.84 -21.28 17.71
CA SER A 732 25.20 -20.57 18.84
C SER A 732 23.85 -21.15 19.27
N LEU A 733 23.36 -22.21 18.61
CA LEU A 733 22.07 -22.85 18.91
C LEU A 733 22.05 -23.67 20.21
N GLY A 734 23.20 -23.79 20.89
CA GLY A 734 23.32 -24.55 22.13
C GLY A 734 22.63 -23.92 23.34
N GLU A 735 22.47 -22.60 23.41
CA GLU A 735 22.02 -21.95 24.67
C GLU A 735 21.08 -20.73 24.51
N ALA A 736 20.85 -20.17 23.31
CA ALA A 736 20.16 -18.86 23.18
C ALA A 736 18.89 -18.80 22.31
N PHE A 737 18.58 -19.80 21.48
CA PHE A 737 17.38 -19.77 20.62
C PHE A 737 16.76 -21.17 20.51
N GLY A 738 15.69 -21.42 21.27
CA GLY A 738 14.95 -22.68 21.20
C GLY A 738 14.38 -22.92 19.80
N ALA A 739 14.54 -24.14 19.27
CA ALA A 739 14.07 -24.56 17.95
C ALA A 739 12.58 -24.27 17.66
N GLY A 740 11.77 -24.01 18.69
CA GLY A 740 10.36 -23.60 18.59
C GLY A 740 10.14 -22.21 17.97
N ASN A 741 11.06 -21.25 18.16
CA ASN A 741 10.89 -19.89 17.63
C ASN A 741 11.11 -19.84 16.11
N ILE A 742 12.01 -20.68 15.58
CA ILE A 742 12.28 -20.74 14.14
C ILE A 742 11.18 -21.55 13.42
N SER A 743 10.65 -22.60 14.05
CA SER A 743 9.50 -23.32 13.52
C SER A 743 8.23 -22.46 13.51
N ASN A 744 8.00 -21.64 14.54
CA ASN A 744 6.89 -20.67 14.57
C ASN A 744 7.06 -19.54 13.55
N PHE A 745 8.29 -19.08 13.30
CA PHE A 745 8.62 -18.12 12.23
C PHE A 745 8.26 -18.64 10.84
N LEU A 746 8.70 -19.87 10.51
CA LEU A 746 8.38 -20.52 9.25
C LEU A 746 6.86 -20.78 9.11
N ARG A 747 6.18 -21.06 10.24
CA ARG A 747 4.71 -21.19 10.29
C ARG A 747 3.98 -19.84 10.14
N GLY A 748 4.56 -18.74 10.57
CA GLY A 748 4.04 -17.37 10.40
C GLY A 748 4.04 -16.95 8.93
N ILE A 749 5.15 -17.23 8.23
CA ILE A 749 5.27 -17.04 6.78
C ILE A 749 4.22 -17.90 6.03
N SER A 750 4.00 -19.14 6.47
CA SER A 750 3.03 -20.04 5.84
C SER A 750 1.56 -19.74 6.18
N ASN A 751 1.27 -19.01 7.26
CA ASN A 751 -0.09 -18.70 7.73
C ASN A 751 -0.62 -17.33 7.25
N SER A 752 0.19 -16.53 6.57
CA SER A 752 -0.28 -15.30 5.96
C SER A 752 -1.26 -15.59 4.81
N SER A 753 -2.34 -14.80 4.70
CA SER A 753 -3.31 -14.92 3.60
C SER A 753 -2.74 -14.53 2.23
N ASN A 754 -1.53 -13.95 2.18
CA ASN A 754 -0.82 -13.60 0.95
C ASN A 754 0.69 -13.83 1.12
N LEU A 755 1.23 -14.82 0.40
CA LEU A 755 2.65 -15.19 0.41
C LEU A 755 3.57 -14.03 0.02
N LEU A 756 3.13 -13.15 -0.91
CA LEU A 756 3.88 -11.98 -1.29
C LEU A 756 4.10 -11.08 -0.07
N SER A 757 3.05 -10.78 0.70
CA SER A 757 3.16 -9.96 1.92
C SER A 757 4.13 -10.54 2.97
N SER A 758 4.18 -11.86 3.11
CA SER A 758 5.17 -12.53 3.99
C SER A 758 6.60 -12.43 3.48
N LEU A 759 6.81 -12.56 2.17
CA LEU A 759 8.11 -12.33 1.55
C LEU A 759 8.57 -10.89 1.75
N LEU A 760 7.67 -9.93 1.60
CA LEU A 760 7.96 -8.51 1.82
C LEU A 760 8.38 -8.25 3.27
N ALA A 761 7.72 -8.87 4.25
CA ALA A 761 8.10 -8.76 5.66
C ALA A 761 9.52 -9.27 5.96
N LEU A 762 9.98 -10.35 5.30
CA LEU A 762 11.36 -10.84 5.42
C LEU A 762 12.38 -9.77 5.06
N THR A 763 12.15 -9.03 3.98
CA THR A 763 13.12 -8.00 3.54
C THR A 763 13.26 -6.86 4.51
N GLN A 764 12.17 -6.49 5.18
CA GLN A 764 12.18 -5.47 6.20
C GLN A 764 12.99 -5.91 7.44
N ILE A 765 12.97 -7.20 7.79
CA ILE A 765 13.83 -7.75 8.85
C ILE A 765 15.31 -7.59 8.50
N LYS A 766 15.70 -7.96 7.27
CA LYS A 766 17.11 -7.90 6.85
C LYS A 766 17.63 -6.49 6.73
N ALA A 767 16.86 -5.62 6.09
CA ALA A 767 17.06 -4.18 6.03
C ALA A 767 17.44 -3.60 7.41
N MET A 768 16.58 -3.86 8.39
CA MET A 768 16.77 -3.35 9.75
C MET A 768 17.95 -4.00 10.48
N TRP A 769 18.22 -5.30 10.25
CA TRP A 769 19.38 -5.99 10.81
C TRP A 769 20.71 -5.47 10.25
N ASN A 770 20.76 -5.22 8.94
CA ASN A 770 21.89 -4.64 8.22
C ASN A 770 22.29 -3.27 8.78
N ALA A 771 21.30 -2.45 9.16
CA ALA A 771 21.53 -1.14 9.78
C ALA A 771 22.12 -1.24 11.20
N ALA A 772 21.95 -2.38 11.87
CA ALA A 772 22.33 -2.54 13.26
C ALA A 772 23.69 -3.21 13.44
N ASN A 773 24.00 -4.31 12.72
CA ASN A 773 25.03 -5.25 13.20
C ASN A 773 25.77 -6.11 12.15
N ASP A 774 25.57 -5.98 10.84
CA ASP A 774 26.04 -7.01 9.88
C ASP A 774 27.43 -6.72 9.24
N PRO A 775 28.48 -7.53 9.52
CA PRO A 775 29.79 -7.39 8.88
C PRO A 775 29.92 -8.09 7.50
N ASP A 776 29.02 -9.00 7.11
CA ASP A 776 29.03 -9.64 5.77
C ASP A 776 27.60 -9.99 5.25
N PRO A 777 26.93 -9.06 4.56
CA PRO A 777 25.52 -9.21 4.19
C PRO A 777 25.26 -10.10 2.97
N ARG A 778 26.32 -10.57 2.28
CA ARG A 778 26.21 -11.28 0.99
C ARG A 778 25.34 -12.53 1.08
N ARG A 779 25.45 -13.28 2.19
CA ARG A 779 24.67 -14.52 2.39
C ARG A 779 23.18 -14.24 2.58
N GLY A 780 22.83 -13.17 3.30
CA GLY A 780 21.44 -12.76 3.47
C GLY A 780 20.84 -12.14 2.19
N HIS A 781 21.63 -11.45 1.38
CA HIS A 781 21.19 -11.00 0.05
C HIS A 781 20.90 -12.18 -0.88
N GLN A 782 21.75 -13.22 -0.86
CA GLN A 782 21.50 -14.45 -1.63
C GLN A 782 20.20 -15.14 -1.18
N PHE A 783 19.91 -15.19 0.12
CA PHE A 783 18.65 -15.73 0.63
C PHE A 783 17.42 -14.99 0.08
N LEU A 784 17.43 -13.65 0.13
CA LEU A 784 16.33 -12.85 -0.41
C LEU A 784 16.20 -13.00 -1.92
N SER A 785 17.33 -13.06 -2.63
CA SER A 785 17.39 -13.33 -4.06
C SER A 785 16.71 -14.65 -4.42
N ASP A 786 17.02 -15.72 -3.70
CA ASP A 786 16.50 -17.07 -3.99
C ASP A 786 15.01 -17.20 -3.69
N ILE A 787 14.50 -16.53 -2.66
CA ILE A 787 13.05 -16.53 -2.40
C ILE A 787 12.32 -15.75 -3.49
N LEU A 788 12.82 -14.57 -3.86
CA LEU A 788 12.25 -13.78 -4.95
C LEU A 788 12.28 -14.56 -6.26
N GLU A 789 13.37 -15.26 -6.54
CA GLU A 789 13.51 -16.18 -7.67
C GLU A 789 12.41 -17.25 -7.68
N GLY A 790 12.17 -17.91 -6.53
CA GLY A 790 11.12 -18.92 -6.40
C GLY A 790 9.70 -18.36 -6.55
N VAL A 791 9.45 -17.14 -6.08
CA VAL A 791 8.16 -16.45 -6.29
C VAL A 791 7.95 -16.12 -7.76
N LEU A 792 8.97 -15.59 -8.44
CA LEU A 792 8.90 -15.29 -9.88
C LEU A 792 8.76 -16.58 -10.71
N ASP A 793 9.46 -17.65 -10.34
CA ASP A 793 9.33 -18.95 -10.99
C ASP A 793 7.91 -19.53 -10.85
N ALA A 794 7.28 -19.40 -9.68
CA ALA A 794 5.89 -19.80 -9.49
C ALA A 794 4.91 -18.95 -10.30
N LEU A 795 5.07 -17.61 -10.27
CA LEU A 795 4.24 -16.67 -11.04
C LEU A 795 4.34 -16.91 -12.55
N GLN A 796 5.55 -17.21 -13.03
CA GLN A 796 5.84 -17.46 -14.44
C GLN A 796 5.66 -18.92 -14.83
N ASN A 797 5.36 -19.80 -13.87
CA ASN A 797 5.22 -21.25 -14.02
C ASN A 797 6.50 -21.94 -14.56
N THR A 798 7.67 -21.44 -14.21
CA THR A 798 9.00 -21.92 -14.65
C THR A 798 9.79 -22.64 -13.55
N TYR A 799 9.11 -23.11 -12.49
CA TYR A 799 9.75 -23.75 -11.34
C TYR A 799 10.16 -25.21 -11.59
N GLU A 800 9.48 -25.93 -12.47
CA GLU A 800 9.84 -27.30 -12.88
C GLU A 800 10.81 -27.30 -14.07
N GLU A 801 10.53 -26.46 -15.06
CA GLU A 801 11.25 -26.34 -16.31
C GLU A 801 11.43 -24.86 -16.66
N PRO A 802 12.52 -24.46 -17.34
CA PRO A 802 12.74 -23.05 -17.70
C PRO A 802 11.71 -22.54 -18.72
N LYS A 803 10.86 -23.41 -19.29
CA LYS A 803 9.85 -23.05 -20.28
C LYS A 803 8.45 -23.41 -19.79
N ALA A 804 7.55 -22.42 -19.82
CA ALA A 804 6.15 -22.58 -19.45
C ALA A 804 5.22 -22.12 -20.57
N ALA A 805 4.07 -22.76 -20.74
CA ALA A 805 3.05 -22.33 -21.71
C ALA A 805 1.65 -22.43 -21.13
N ILE A 806 0.84 -21.39 -21.35
CA ILE A 806 -0.57 -21.33 -20.95
C ILE A 806 -1.41 -20.81 -22.13
N SER A 807 -2.66 -21.26 -22.23
CA SER A 807 -3.59 -20.79 -23.26
C SER A 807 -4.98 -20.59 -22.66
N GLY A 808 -5.73 -19.64 -23.23
CA GLY A 808 -7.08 -19.31 -22.78
C GLY A 808 -7.59 -18.06 -23.49
N VAL A 809 -8.82 -17.67 -23.15
CA VAL A 809 -9.42 -16.39 -23.58
C VAL A 809 -8.52 -15.20 -23.22
N SER A 810 -8.46 -14.22 -24.12
CA SER A 810 -7.56 -13.05 -24.09
C SER A 810 -7.33 -12.42 -22.72
N PHE A 811 -8.40 -12.14 -21.96
CA PHE A 811 -8.31 -11.44 -20.67
C PHE A 811 -7.96 -12.34 -19.49
N LYS A 812 -8.08 -13.68 -19.62
CA LYS A 812 -7.77 -14.62 -18.53
C LYS A 812 -6.28 -14.98 -18.48
N VAL A 813 -5.57 -14.91 -19.60
CA VAL A 813 -4.15 -15.28 -19.68
C VAL A 813 -3.27 -14.10 -19.28
N GLY A 814 -2.44 -14.32 -18.26
CA GLY A 814 -1.55 -13.28 -17.72
C GLY A 814 -2.24 -12.32 -16.73
N ALA A 815 -3.42 -12.66 -16.23
CA ALA A 815 -4.01 -12.04 -15.05
C ALA A 815 -3.16 -12.42 -13.83
N ILE A 816 -2.10 -11.64 -13.56
CA ILE A 816 -1.27 -11.81 -12.37
C ILE A 816 -2.11 -11.43 -11.14
N GLY A 817 -2.13 -12.32 -10.13
CA GLY A 817 -2.91 -12.21 -8.90
C GLY A 817 -2.41 -11.13 -7.95
N TRP A 818 -2.38 -9.88 -8.40
CA TRP A 818 -2.12 -8.73 -7.54
C TRP A 818 -3.20 -8.62 -6.46
N PRO A 819 -2.84 -8.35 -5.19
CA PRO A 819 -3.82 -8.24 -4.13
C PRO A 819 -4.76 -7.05 -4.41
N SER A 820 -6.06 -7.30 -4.32
CA SER A 820 -7.10 -6.26 -4.42
C SER A 820 -6.96 -5.18 -3.34
N THR A 821 -6.35 -5.54 -2.20
CA THR A 821 -6.07 -4.65 -1.08
C THR A 821 -4.79 -3.80 -1.26
N GLY A 822 -4.03 -4.03 -2.32
CA GLY A 822 -2.77 -3.32 -2.55
C GLY A 822 -1.68 -3.67 -1.53
N ILE A 823 -0.48 -3.12 -1.75
CA ILE A 823 0.71 -3.37 -0.93
C ILE A 823 1.50 -2.09 -0.73
N SER A 824 2.19 -1.95 0.39
CA SER A 824 3.17 -0.88 0.58
C SER A 824 4.34 -1.09 -0.38
N GLY A 825 4.55 -0.16 -1.31
CA GLY A 825 5.58 -0.30 -2.34
C GLY A 825 6.12 1.04 -2.84
N ARG A 826 7.05 0.94 -3.78
CA ARG A 826 7.51 2.03 -4.65
C ARG A 826 7.52 1.54 -6.09
N GLY A 827 7.26 2.45 -7.02
CA GLY A 827 7.23 2.07 -8.43
C GLY A 827 7.26 3.23 -9.40
N PHE A 828 8.14 3.17 -10.40
CA PHE A 828 8.14 4.09 -11.53
C PHE A 828 8.25 3.30 -12.84
N GLU A 829 7.87 3.95 -13.94
CA GLU A 829 8.11 3.41 -15.28
C GLU A 829 8.53 4.55 -16.20
N ILE A 830 9.45 4.23 -17.09
CA ILE A 830 9.96 5.15 -18.11
C ILE A 830 9.85 4.55 -19.51
N ALA A 831 9.73 5.41 -20.52
CA ALA A 831 9.80 5.01 -21.92
C ALA A 831 11.12 5.46 -22.53
N LEU A 832 11.75 4.58 -23.31
CA LEU A 832 12.97 4.89 -24.05
C LEU A 832 12.87 4.44 -25.51
N SER A 833 13.73 5.05 -26.32
CA SER A 833 13.95 4.63 -27.69
C SER A 833 14.71 3.31 -27.73
N PRO A 834 14.35 2.38 -28.64
CA PRO A 834 14.94 1.04 -28.67
C PRO A 834 16.42 0.99 -29.02
N ASP A 835 16.99 2.05 -29.58
CA ASP A 835 18.42 2.17 -29.90
C ASP A 835 19.30 2.44 -28.67
N ILE A 836 18.72 2.75 -27.51
CA ILE A 836 19.48 3.08 -26.30
C ILE A 836 18.96 2.38 -25.02
N ALA A 837 17.72 1.87 -25.05
CA ALA A 837 17.04 1.38 -23.86
C ALA A 837 17.80 0.28 -23.10
N PHE A 838 18.40 -0.68 -23.80
CA PHE A 838 19.08 -1.81 -23.16
C PHE A 838 20.48 -1.44 -22.63
N SER A 839 21.14 -0.44 -23.22
CA SER A 839 22.30 0.20 -22.61
C SER A 839 21.95 0.86 -21.29
N PHE A 840 20.81 1.57 -21.24
CA PHE A 840 20.31 2.13 -19.97
C PHE A 840 20.00 1.02 -18.95
N VAL A 841 19.31 -0.05 -19.36
CA VAL A 841 19.01 -1.20 -18.47
C VAL A 841 20.31 -1.79 -17.91
N ASN A 842 21.33 -2.00 -18.76
CA ASN A 842 22.61 -2.54 -18.32
C ASN A 842 23.28 -1.63 -17.28
N ASP A 843 23.31 -0.31 -17.51
CA ASP A 843 23.89 0.65 -16.55
C ASP A 843 23.06 0.72 -15.25
N MET A 844 21.73 0.63 -15.35
CA MET A 844 20.82 0.60 -14.20
C MET A 844 21.02 -0.66 -13.34
N LEU A 845 21.21 -1.83 -13.96
CA LEU A 845 21.53 -3.06 -13.24
C LEU A 845 22.86 -2.92 -12.49
N GLY A 846 23.87 -2.27 -13.10
CA GLY A 846 25.14 -1.95 -12.43
C GLY A 846 25.00 -0.98 -11.26
N PHE A 847 24.11 0.02 -11.37
CA PHE A 847 23.76 0.90 -10.25
C PHE A 847 23.15 0.10 -9.08
N ILE A 848 22.23 -0.82 -9.36
CA ILE A 848 21.62 -1.69 -8.34
C ILE A 848 22.68 -2.57 -7.67
N ASP A 849 23.65 -3.11 -8.41
CA ASP A 849 24.75 -3.90 -7.84
C ASP A 849 25.64 -3.08 -6.90
N GLN A 850 25.86 -1.80 -7.23
CA GLN A 850 26.56 -0.87 -6.35
C GLN A 850 25.79 -0.63 -5.05
N GLN A 851 24.46 -0.47 -5.11
CA GLN A 851 23.63 -0.32 -3.91
C GLN A 851 23.64 -1.59 -3.05
N ALA A 852 23.55 -2.77 -3.68
CA ALA A 852 23.66 -4.06 -2.99
C ALA A 852 25.02 -4.23 -2.29
N SER A 853 26.10 -3.76 -2.91
CA SER A 853 27.45 -3.73 -2.31
C SER A 853 27.54 -2.77 -1.12
N GLY A 854 26.70 -1.73 -1.10
CA GLY A 854 26.51 -0.81 0.03
C GLY A 854 25.50 -1.28 1.08
N ASN A 855 25.18 -2.58 1.10
CA ASN A 855 24.25 -3.21 2.04
C ASN A 855 22.76 -2.79 1.92
N LYS A 856 22.34 -2.31 0.74
CA LYS A 856 20.95 -1.94 0.44
C LYS A 856 20.29 -3.00 -0.44
N VAL A 857 19.18 -3.58 0.02
CA VAL A 857 18.49 -4.64 -0.71
C VAL A 857 17.38 -4.06 -1.59
N PHE A 858 17.41 -4.39 -2.87
CA PHE A 858 16.27 -4.21 -3.78
C PHE A 858 15.43 -5.49 -3.79
N LEU A 859 14.22 -5.46 -3.24
CA LEU A 859 13.26 -6.55 -3.39
C LEU A 859 12.06 -6.11 -4.22
N GLY A 860 12.01 -6.62 -5.45
CA GLY A 860 11.00 -6.27 -6.42
C GLY A 860 11.35 -6.84 -7.78
N TYR A 861 10.85 -6.23 -8.84
CA TYR A 861 11.15 -6.67 -10.20
C TYR A 861 11.39 -5.46 -11.11
N ILE A 862 12.11 -5.73 -12.20
CA ILE A 862 12.18 -4.85 -13.35
C ILE A 862 11.42 -5.56 -14.48
N SER A 863 10.46 -4.89 -15.10
CA SER A 863 9.73 -5.40 -16.27
C SER A 863 10.01 -4.51 -17.47
N ILE A 864 10.31 -5.14 -18.60
CA ILE A 864 10.57 -4.44 -19.86
C ILE A 864 9.54 -4.87 -20.89
N ARG A 865 8.69 -3.93 -21.31
CA ARG A 865 7.60 -4.18 -22.27
C ARG A 865 7.80 -3.39 -23.54
N LEU A 866 7.27 -3.90 -24.65
CA LEU A 866 7.31 -3.22 -25.93
C LEU A 866 5.92 -2.70 -26.32
N CYS A 867 5.84 -1.44 -26.71
CA CYS A 867 4.60 -0.80 -27.15
C CYS A 867 4.80 -0.12 -28.51
N PRO A 868 3.78 -0.08 -29.39
CA PRO A 868 3.84 0.84 -30.52
C PRO A 868 3.79 2.28 -30.03
N LYS A 869 4.18 3.22 -30.90
CA LYS A 869 4.03 4.63 -30.61
C LYS A 869 2.56 5.04 -30.55
N THR A 870 2.17 5.72 -29.49
CA THR A 870 0.81 6.24 -29.31
C THR A 870 0.56 7.48 -30.16
N LEU A 871 -0.70 7.68 -30.53
CA LEU A 871 -1.20 8.91 -31.16
C LEU A 871 -1.59 9.98 -30.14
N THR A 872 -1.75 9.62 -28.86
CA THR A 872 -2.12 10.57 -27.81
C THR A 872 -1.06 11.65 -27.61
N VAL A 873 -1.50 12.82 -27.13
CA VAL A 873 -0.62 13.98 -26.95
C VAL A 873 0.37 13.74 -25.81
N MET A 874 -0.09 13.14 -24.71
CA MET A 874 0.69 12.99 -23.49
C MET A 874 1.01 11.54 -23.12
N GLY A 875 0.66 10.52 -23.92
CA GLY A 875 1.11 9.16 -23.63
C GLY A 875 2.63 9.02 -23.78
N MET A 876 3.28 8.27 -22.89
CA MET A 876 4.74 8.19 -22.82
C MET A 876 5.40 7.39 -23.96
N GLN A 877 4.63 6.59 -24.71
CA GLN A 877 5.11 5.73 -25.80
C GLN A 877 5.37 6.55 -27.07
N GLN A 878 6.40 7.39 -27.07
CA GLN A 878 6.66 8.37 -28.14
C GLN A 878 7.77 7.95 -29.12
N PHE A 879 8.34 6.75 -28.98
CA PHE A 879 9.56 6.34 -29.66
C PHE A 879 9.34 5.25 -30.71
N GLY A 880 9.65 5.56 -31.97
CA GLY A 880 9.73 4.60 -33.09
C GLY A 880 8.53 3.69 -33.25
N ASP A 881 8.76 2.53 -33.86
CA ASP A 881 7.72 1.48 -34.00
C ASP A 881 7.58 0.62 -32.73
N ASN A 882 8.56 0.68 -31.83
CA ASN A 882 8.60 -0.11 -30.59
C ASN A 882 9.25 0.76 -29.50
N SER A 883 8.43 1.51 -28.75
CA SER A 883 8.86 2.14 -27.51
C SER A 883 9.18 1.07 -26.48
N VAL A 884 10.32 1.20 -25.80
CA VAL A 884 10.76 0.26 -24.75
C VAL A 884 10.36 0.85 -23.41
N MET A 885 9.47 0.16 -22.73
CA MET A 885 8.91 0.53 -21.45
C MET A 885 9.67 -0.19 -20.35
N ILE A 886 10.25 0.53 -19.39
CA ILE A 886 11.03 -0.05 -18.30
C ILE A 886 10.34 0.32 -16.98
N GLU A 887 9.65 -0.66 -16.40
CA GLU A 887 8.97 -0.55 -15.12
C GLU A 887 9.86 -1.12 -14.01
N VAL A 888 9.99 -0.39 -12.91
CA VAL A 888 10.77 -0.78 -11.73
C VAL A 888 9.86 -0.66 -10.53
N VAL A 889 9.58 -1.79 -9.86
CA VAL A 889 8.70 -1.86 -8.69
C VAL A 889 9.39 -2.61 -7.57
N ALA A 890 9.27 -2.11 -6.34
CA ALA A 890 9.77 -2.78 -5.15
C ALA A 890 8.84 -2.61 -3.96
N HIS A 891 9.01 -3.49 -2.98
CA HIS A 891 8.43 -3.27 -1.66
C HIS A 891 9.11 -2.10 -0.95
N ARG A 892 8.32 -1.33 -0.21
CA ARG A 892 8.81 -0.14 0.47
C ARG A 892 9.49 -0.49 1.79
N THR A 893 10.82 -0.48 1.79
CA THR A 893 11.69 -0.44 2.99
C THR A 893 12.50 0.86 3.02
N GLN A 894 13.27 1.12 4.08
CA GLN A 894 14.14 2.30 4.16
C GLN A 894 15.20 2.29 3.03
N GLU A 895 15.78 1.13 2.77
CA GLU A 895 16.78 0.87 1.74
C GLU A 895 16.16 1.01 0.35
N ALA A 896 14.94 0.48 0.15
CA ALA A 896 14.22 0.67 -1.11
C ALA A 896 13.93 2.15 -1.37
N ASN A 897 13.66 2.96 -0.34
CA ASN A 897 13.50 4.40 -0.49
C ASN A 897 14.77 5.04 -1.06
N ASP A 898 15.92 4.74 -0.44
CA ASP A 898 17.22 5.24 -0.90
C ASP A 898 17.56 4.78 -2.31
N ILE A 899 17.30 3.50 -2.63
CA ILE A 899 17.59 2.95 -3.96
C ILE A 899 16.74 3.63 -5.02
N PHE A 900 15.44 3.83 -4.78
CA PHE A 900 14.55 4.50 -5.74
C PHE A 900 14.89 5.98 -5.92
N ASP A 901 15.21 6.70 -4.84
CA ASP A 901 15.66 8.08 -4.93
C ASP A 901 16.98 8.17 -5.73
N GLY A 902 17.88 7.22 -5.49
CA GLY A 902 19.11 7.06 -6.24
C GLY A 902 18.89 6.72 -7.72
N LEU A 903 17.94 5.83 -8.04
CA LEU A 903 17.58 5.45 -9.41
C LEU A 903 16.98 6.62 -10.19
N ILE A 904 16.09 7.40 -9.56
CA ILE A 904 15.54 8.63 -10.14
C ILE A 904 16.66 9.65 -10.39
N GLY A 905 17.58 9.82 -9.43
CA GLY A 905 18.77 10.66 -9.60
C GLY A 905 19.66 10.18 -10.73
N PHE A 906 19.88 8.87 -10.84
CA PHE A 906 20.60 8.22 -11.92
C PHE A 906 19.94 8.49 -13.28
N ILE A 907 18.62 8.35 -13.41
CA ILE A 907 17.88 8.66 -14.65
C ILE A 907 18.13 10.11 -15.07
N LYS A 908 17.99 11.05 -14.14
CA LYS A 908 18.17 12.49 -14.42
C LYS A 908 19.60 12.85 -14.81
N GLY A 909 20.58 12.13 -14.28
CA GLY A 909 22.01 12.35 -14.52
C GLY A 909 22.64 11.43 -15.57
N TRP A 910 21.86 10.54 -16.20
CA TRP A 910 22.44 9.51 -17.07
C TRP A 910 23.02 10.14 -18.35
N PRO A 911 24.32 9.97 -18.63
CA PRO A 911 25.01 10.76 -19.66
C PRO A 911 24.68 10.36 -21.09
N GLY A 912 23.88 9.31 -21.31
CA GLY A 912 23.40 8.97 -22.65
C GLY A 912 22.11 9.71 -23.05
N PHE A 913 21.51 10.51 -22.18
CA PHE A 913 20.36 11.35 -22.55
C PHE A 913 20.79 12.73 -23.01
N ILE A 914 20.21 13.17 -24.12
CA ILE A 914 20.30 14.54 -24.62
C ILE A 914 18.92 15.20 -24.59
N LYS A 915 18.86 16.53 -24.62
CA LYS A 915 17.60 17.28 -24.61
C LYS A 915 16.66 16.79 -25.73
N GLY A 916 15.40 16.55 -25.38
CA GLY A 916 14.36 15.99 -26.25
C GLY A 916 14.32 14.45 -26.25
N GLN A 917 15.26 13.78 -25.58
CA GLN A 917 15.35 12.32 -25.49
C GLN A 917 15.33 11.82 -24.04
N PHE A 918 15.11 12.69 -23.06
CA PHE A 918 14.92 12.23 -21.68
C PHE A 918 13.67 11.35 -21.61
N PRO A 919 13.72 10.26 -20.82
CA PRO A 919 12.59 9.36 -20.70
C PRO A 919 11.39 10.08 -20.08
N PRO A 920 10.21 10.10 -20.73
CA PRO A 920 8.98 10.43 -20.05
C PRO A 920 8.64 9.34 -19.03
N PHE A 921 8.05 9.75 -17.91
CA PHE A 921 7.58 8.86 -16.84
C PHE A 921 6.11 8.48 -17.05
N HIS A 922 5.72 7.32 -16.54
CA HIS A 922 4.32 6.87 -16.55
C HIS A 922 3.48 7.67 -15.56
N TRP A 923 2.41 8.32 -16.03
CA TRP A 923 1.58 9.23 -15.21
C TRP A 923 0.87 8.55 -14.05
N GLY A 924 0.59 7.26 -14.18
CA GLY A 924 -0.05 6.45 -13.14
C GLY A 924 0.90 5.97 -12.05
N LEU A 925 2.22 6.05 -12.23
CA LEU A 925 3.24 5.59 -11.27
C LEU A 925 3.95 6.78 -10.61
N GLU A 926 5.01 6.58 -9.83
CA GLU A 926 5.71 7.66 -9.14
C GLU A 926 6.23 8.73 -10.12
N THR A 927 5.79 9.98 -9.90
CA THR A 927 6.24 11.13 -10.68
C THR A 927 6.68 12.29 -9.78
N GLU A 928 6.62 12.17 -8.46
CA GLU A 928 6.71 13.23 -7.42
C GLU A 928 7.97 14.09 -7.51
N THR A 929 9.02 13.54 -8.12
CA THR A 929 10.32 14.20 -8.26
C THR A 929 10.49 14.90 -9.61
N ILE A 930 9.55 14.76 -10.53
CA ILE A 930 9.55 15.36 -11.87
C ILE A 930 8.82 16.71 -11.85
N ASP A 931 9.20 17.65 -12.70
CA ASP A 931 8.55 18.96 -12.80
C ASP A 931 8.55 19.45 -14.25
N ALA A 932 8.02 20.66 -14.47
CA ALA A 932 8.00 21.30 -15.78
C ALA A 932 9.39 21.36 -16.45
N SER A 933 10.46 21.58 -15.67
CA SER A 933 11.82 21.66 -16.23
C SER A 933 12.32 20.33 -16.77
N TYR A 934 11.95 19.22 -16.10
CA TYR A 934 12.23 17.89 -16.62
C TYR A 934 11.39 17.58 -17.86
N LEU A 935 10.10 17.94 -17.87
CA LEU A 935 9.24 17.74 -19.04
C LEU A 935 9.79 18.41 -20.30
N ASP A 936 10.39 19.60 -20.15
CA ASP A 936 11.05 20.35 -21.24
C ASP A 936 12.25 19.62 -21.87
N MET A 937 12.76 18.58 -21.20
CA MET A 937 13.85 17.72 -21.70
C MET A 937 13.35 16.45 -22.39
N THR A 938 12.05 16.13 -22.30
CA THR A 938 11.45 14.92 -22.89
C THR A 938 10.94 15.17 -24.32
N PRO A 939 10.51 14.12 -25.06
CA PRO A 939 9.85 14.28 -26.36
C PRO A 939 8.58 15.15 -26.34
N PHE A 940 7.99 15.42 -25.17
CA PHE A 940 6.77 16.25 -25.05
C PHE A 940 7.01 17.71 -25.44
N ALA A 941 8.21 18.23 -25.21
CA ALA A 941 8.60 19.58 -25.61
C ALA A 941 8.94 19.70 -27.11
N GLY A 942 9.08 18.56 -27.80
CA GLY A 942 9.28 18.53 -29.24
C GLY A 942 8.04 19.00 -30.00
N LYS A 943 8.24 19.52 -31.23
CA LYS A 943 7.13 19.93 -32.10
C LYS A 943 6.15 18.78 -32.31
N TYR A 944 4.88 19.04 -32.02
CA TYR A 944 3.77 18.10 -32.27
C TYR A 944 3.12 18.41 -33.61
N ASN A 945 2.80 19.67 -33.83
CA ASN A 945 2.29 20.19 -35.10
C ASN A 945 3.15 21.38 -35.57
N ALA A 946 2.69 22.12 -36.58
CA ALA A 946 3.47 23.21 -37.18
C ALA A 946 3.80 24.34 -36.18
N THR A 947 2.97 24.54 -35.16
CA THR A 947 2.98 25.73 -34.29
C THR A 947 3.19 25.41 -32.81
N MET A 948 2.95 24.17 -32.37
CA MET A 948 2.85 23.81 -30.95
C MET A 948 3.62 22.51 -30.62
N SER A 949 4.17 22.45 -29.41
CA SER A 949 4.63 21.20 -28.78
C SER A 949 3.46 20.37 -28.24
N ARG A 950 3.72 19.14 -27.74
CA ARG A 950 2.66 18.32 -27.09
C ARG A 950 2.15 19.01 -25.82
N ILE A 951 3.08 19.59 -25.04
CA ILE A 951 2.76 20.33 -23.82
C ILE A 951 1.87 21.54 -24.16
N ASP A 952 2.17 22.27 -25.25
CA ASP A 952 1.38 23.43 -25.66
C ASP A 952 -0.03 23.04 -26.11
N VAL A 953 -0.18 21.95 -26.88
CA VAL A 953 -1.49 21.41 -27.26
C VAL A 953 -2.30 21.01 -26.03
N PHE A 954 -1.68 20.32 -25.07
CA PHE A 954 -2.33 19.92 -23.82
C PHE A 954 -2.86 21.12 -23.03
N ARG A 955 -2.01 22.13 -22.80
CA ARG A 955 -2.39 23.39 -22.13
C ARG A 955 -3.50 24.12 -22.87
N TYR A 956 -3.42 24.18 -24.20
CA TYR A 956 -4.41 24.84 -25.04
C TYR A 956 -5.78 24.17 -24.94
N VAL A 957 -5.84 22.84 -25.06
CA VAL A 957 -7.09 22.07 -24.90
C VAL A 957 -7.66 22.24 -23.49
N LYS A 958 -6.84 22.14 -22.45
CA LYS A 958 -7.27 22.36 -21.06
C LYS A 958 -7.88 23.75 -20.88
N LYS A 959 -7.26 24.79 -21.44
CA LYS A 959 -7.76 26.16 -21.40
C LYS A 959 -9.11 26.32 -22.11
N LEU A 960 -9.30 25.64 -23.25
CA LEU A 960 -10.60 25.62 -23.94
C LEU A 960 -11.67 24.97 -23.08
N ILE A 961 -11.39 23.81 -22.47
CA ILE A 961 -12.34 23.10 -21.59
C ILE A 961 -12.68 23.91 -20.34
N LEU A 962 -11.71 24.64 -19.77
CA LEU A 962 -11.93 25.52 -18.63
C LEU A 962 -13.02 26.55 -18.93
N SER A 963 -13.06 27.11 -20.15
CA SER A 963 -14.14 27.99 -20.64
C SER A 963 -14.52 29.13 -19.68
N GLY A 964 -13.54 29.67 -18.95
CA GLY A 964 -13.75 30.77 -17.97
C GLY A 964 -14.32 30.34 -16.61
N ASN A 965 -14.53 29.05 -16.37
CA ASN A 965 -14.90 28.52 -15.06
C ASN A 965 -13.69 28.46 -14.11
N LEU A 966 -13.93 28.19 -12.83
CA LEU A 966 -12.87 27.97 -11.85
C LEU A 966 -12.11 26.65 -12.14
N PRO A 967 -10.77 26.62 -12.00
CA PRO A 967 -9.96 25.44 -12.26
C PRO A 967 -10.01 24.43 -11.10
N ILE A 968 -11.21 23.92 -10.80
CA ILE A 968 -11.48 23.02 -9.67
C ILE A 968 -10.77 21.66 -9.77
N PHE A 969 -10.27 21.28 -10.95
CA PHE A 969 -9.50 20.04 -11.18
C PHE A 969 -7.97 20.26 -11.14
N ASP A 970 -7.51 21.49 -10.88
CA ASP A 970 -6.08 21.79 -10.72
C ASP A 970 -5.63 21.43 -9.31
N ASN A 971 -4.48 20.77 -9.22
CA ASN A 971 -3.90 20.30 -7.97
C ASN A 971 -2.39 20.55 -7.95
N ASN A 972 -1.70 20.05 -6.93
CA ASN A 972 -0.25 20.17 -6.79
C ASN A 972 0.49 19.64 -8.03
N PHE A 973 0.05 18.50 -8.56
CA PHE A 973 0.60 17.90 -9.77
C PHE A 973 0.50 18.85 -10.98
N VAL A 974 -0.68 19.45 -11.23
CA VAL A 974 -0.87 20.40 -12.35
C VAL A 974 0.07 21.59 -12.22
N ALA A 975 0.20 22.16 -11.01
CA ALA A 975 1.11 23.29 -10.76
C ALA A 975 2.58 22.88 -10.96
N ARG A 976 3.00 21.76 -10.37
CA ARG A 976 4.37 21.21 -10.45
C ARG A 976 4.82 20.89 -11.88
N MET A 977 3.91 20.36 -12.68
CA MET A 977 4.15 20.03 -14.09
C MET A 977 3.94 21.22 -15.03
N GLY A 978 3.46 22.36 -14.51
CA GLY A 978 3.19 23.56 -15.28
C GLY A 978 2.09 23.35 -16.32
N PHE A 979 1.03 22.60 -16.02
CA PHE A 979 -0.07 22.30 -16.93
C PHE A 979 -1.25 23.29 -16.85
N GLN A 980 -1.11 24.38 -16.09
CA GLN A 980 -2.16 25.40 -15.91
C GLN A 980 -2.54 26.12 -17.21
#